data_AF-A0A974DT94-F1
#
_entry.id   AF-A0A974DT94-F1
#
_cell.length_a   1.000
_cell.length_b   1.000
_cell.length_c   1.000
_cell.angle_alpha   90.00
_cell.angle_beta   90.00
_cell.angle_gamma   90.00
#
_symmetry.space_group_name_H-M   'P 1'
#
loop_
_entity.id
_entity.type
_entity.pdbx_description
1 polymer ?
#
loop_
_entity_poly.entity_id
_entity_poly.type
_entity_poly.pdbx_seq_one_letter_code
_entity_poly.pdbx_strand_id
1 'polypeptide(L)'
;MDKILEGLVTSSHPLNLKKVIVRKVVESAENSINEEQCKAMFSLTTRLILEGQDPFQKQVGHQVLEAYARYHRSEFENYFNRNFVLSLLQEGYRSLERKDVAILDYIHNGLKLIMSCPSILDIFSVLQVEVLRIVCERPEPLVAARLSELLTDFVQCIPKGKMSIAFCQQLVRTIGHFHCISTYEKELREYVSQVTKVSNLLQNIWKVEPCTLLPSLQEVFAIISSTDASFEPSVSLASLVQHIPLQLITVLIRSLTTDPNVKDASMTQALCRMIDWLSWPLAQHVETWVIALLKGLAAVQKFTILIDVTLQKIELVFHRLWFPLVRPGALAVLSHMLLSFQHSPEAFHMVVPHVVSLVQSFKNDGLPASTAFLSQFAELMHCMIYHYSGFPDLYEPILEALKELPKPSEEKIKLTLNQSAWTSQSSTLASLPRLSGKSETGKTGLINLGNTCYMNSVLQALFMATDFRRQVLSLNLNGTHSLMKTLQHLFAFLAHTQREAYAPQIFFDASRPPWFTPRSQQDCSEYLRFLLDRLDEEEKTIKALCSKLPSDAPVPDGTVEESSASVPDDISNHYCTKESKGCGNKEKTLIENMFGGKLQTNICCLNCRSTSKKREAFTDLSLAFCPTLVDKAVPSTLGSPKQKDDDCIEIDITPSVEAPSTHVPATEDLTVGPVKDQSECEDVKTNDSCALENPTCANVVDSENMSTQNNRRERTLSVTDLLNYFLAPEILDGDNQYYCEKCASLQNAEKTMQIMEEPEYLILTLLRFSYDPKCHVRRKIMDNVSIPLVLELPVERTTSSTSPEDWTIETDVPDVSENLAKKLKPSNTEELCCSRLVPYVLSSVVVHSGTSSESGHYYSYARNVTSTERCLYAEKSCYFHGQLVERETGSSVMTHNDTQCNDISKDWFLFNDSRVTFTSFQSVLNITSRFPKDTAYVLIYRKHNFGNLNHIQSSSANGLWVNGEPPLQKELMDAITKDNLLYLQEQELNARARALQNTSASCSFRPNGFDDNDPPGSCGPSGGGGDGGFSTLGRLVF
;
A
#
# COMPACT_ATOMS: atom_id res chain seq x y z
N MET A 1 -62.17 40.87 -2.05
CA MET A 1 -61.35 40.38 -3.19
C MET A 1 -60.59 39.13 -2.80
N ASP A 2 -60.04 39.09 -1.58
CA ASP A 2 -59.49 37.91 -0.91
C ASP A 2 -60.39 36.66 -1.03
N LYS A 3 -61.69 36.74 -0.70
CA LYS A 3 -62.61 35.58 -0.83
C LYS A 3 -62.79 35.10 -2.28
N ILE A 4 -62.77 36.03 -3.24
CA ILE A 4 -62.83 35.70 -4.67
C ILE A 4 -61.54 34.97 -5.08
N LEU A 5 -60.38 35.47 -4.63
CA LEU A 5 -59.09 34.86 -4.91
C LEU A 5 -59.00 33.46 -4.29
N GLU A 6 -59.45 33.29 -3.04
CA GLU A 6 -59.50 32.00 -2.33
C GLU A 6 -60.41 30.98 -3.03
N GLY A 7 -61.59 31.39 -3.49
CA GLY A 7 -62.45 30.55 -4.32
C GLY A 7 -61.84 30.23 -5.69
N LEU A 8 -61.15 31.20 -6.30
CA LEU A 8 -60.55 31.04 -7.62
C LEU A 8 -59.41 30.02 -7.61
N VAL A 9 -58.48 30.13 -6.65
CA VAL A 9 -57.31 29.26 -6.59
C VAL A 9 -57.69 27.82 -6.28
N THR A 10 -58.77 27.61 -5.52
CA THR A 10 -59.33 26.28 -5.21
C THR A 10 -60.26 25.72 -6.28
N SER A 11 -60.72 26.56 -7.22
CA SER A 11 -61.60 26.12 -8.32
C SER A 11 -60.89 25.25 -9.37
N SER A 12 -61.67 24.52 -10.16
CA SER A 12 -61.21 23.78 -11.35
C SER A 12 -61.35 24.57 -12.66
N HIS A 13 -61.48 25.90 -12.59
CA HIS A 13 -61.64 26.73 -13.79
C HIS A 13 -60.41 26.70 -14.72
N PRO A 14 -60.58 26.94 -16.04
CA PRO A 14 -59.48 26.98 -17.00
C PRO A 14 -58.40 28.00 -16.62
N LEU A 15 -57.13 27.67 -16.85
CA LEU A 15 -55.98 28.51 -16.47
C LEU A 15 -56.05 29.93 -17.05
N ASN A 16 -56.55 30.08 -18.28
CA ASN A 16 -56.73 31.40 -18.91
C ASN A 16 -57.74 32.27 -18.15
N LEU A 17 -58.86 31.68 -17.72
CA LEU A 17 -59.85 32.38 -16.91
C LEU A 17 -59.28 32.74 -15.54
N LYS A 18 -58.57 31.81 -14.89
CA LYS A 18 -57.87 32.08 -13.62
C LYS A 18 -56.91 33.25 -13.75
N LYS A 19 -56.06 33.28 -14.79
CA LYS A 19 -55.11 34.38 -15.03
C LYS A 19 -55.79 35.74 -15.24
N VAL A 20 -56.92 35.78 -15.94
CA VAL A 20 -57.68 37.03 -16.15
C VAL A 20 -58.27 37.55 -14.84
N ILE A 21 -58.84 36.66 -14.01
CA ILE A 21 -59.39 37.05 -12.71
C ILE A 21 -58.28 37.47 -11.75
N VAL A 22 -57.15 36.75 -11.72
CA VAL A 22 -55.97 37.17 -10.93
C VAL A 22 -55.50 38.56 -11.34
N ARG A 23 -55.45 38.87 -12.63
CA ARG A 23 -55.11 40.22 -13.12
C ARG A 23 -56.07 41.27 -12.56
N LYS A 24 -57.39 40.99 -12.55
CA LYS A 24 -58.38 41.88 -11.95
C LYS A 24 -58.21 42.05 -10.44
N VAL A 25 -57.80 40.99 -9.73
CA VAL A 25 -57.47 41.08 -8.30
C VAL A 25 -56.22 41.96 -8.09
N VAL A 26 -55.19 41.81 -8.92
CA VAL A 26 -54.00 42.67 -8.89
C VAL A 26 -54.34 44.14 -9.17
N GLU A 27 -55.13 44.42 -10.20
CA GLU A 27 -55.62 45.77 -10.52
C GLU A 27 -56.44 46.38 -9.37
N SER A 28 -57.13 45.55 -8.57
CA SER A 28 -57.93 46.04 -7.46
C SER A 28 -57.11 46.63 -6.30
N ALA A 29 -55.79 46.37 -6.26
CA ALA A 29 -54.86 46.96 -5.29
C ALA A 29 -54.67 48.48 -5.46
N GLU A 30 -55.07 49.05 -6.60
CA GLU A 30 -54.95 50.50 -6.85
C GLU A 30 -56.01 51.32 -6.11
N ASN A 31 -57.05 50.67 -5.61
CA ASN A 31 -58.15 51.33 -4.93
C ASN A 31 -57.84 51.52 -3.45
N SER A 32 -58.38 52.60 -2.84
CA SER A 32 -58.34 52.73 -1.38
C SER A 32 -59.20 51.64 -0.72
N ILE A 33 -58.59 50.88 0.18
CA ILE A 33 -59.21 49.78 0.92
C ILE A 33 -58.90 49.92 2.41
N ASN A 34 -59.74 49.34 3.26
CA ASN A 34 -59.62 49.46 4.71
C ASN A 34 -58.53 48.51 5.25
N GLU A 35 -57.97 48.82 6.43
CA GLU A 35 -56.89 48.04 7.06
C GLU A 35 -57.23 46.55 7.24
N GLU A 36 -58.48 46.22 7.61
CA GLU A 36 -58.94 44.83 7.73
C GLU A 36 -58.91 44.08 6.39
N GLN A 37 -59.22 44.77 5.28
CA GLN A 37 -59.20 44.19 3.94
C GLN A 37 -57.77 43.95 3.46
N CYS A 38 -56.85 44.89 3.75
CA CYS A 38 -55.41 44.70 3.52
C CYS A 38 -54.90 43.48 4.29
N LYS A 39 -55.19 43.40 5.59
CA LYS A 39 -54.76 42.29 6.45
C LYS A 39 -55.30 40.94 5.98
N ALA A 40 -56.57 40.89 5.57
CA ALA A 40 -57.17 39.68 5.01
C ALA A 40 -56.47 39.24 3.71
N MET A 41 -56.16 40.20 2.83
CA MET A 41 -55.43 39.90 1.59
C MET A 41 -54.01 39.42 1.87
N PHE A 42 -53.25 40.10 2.75
CA PHE A 42 -51.91 39.67 3.14
C PHE A 42 -51.92 38.29 3.78
N SER A 43 -52.86 37.99 4.67
CA SER A 43 -52.99 36.66 5.27
C SER A 43 -53.22 35.56 4.23
N LEU A 44 -54.09 35.81 3.25
CA LEU A 44 -54.35 34.86 2.17
C LEU A 44 -53.14 34.69 1.25
N THR A 45 -52.50 35.78 0.83
CA THR A 45 -51.35 35.69 -0.09
C THR A 45 -50.13 35.07 0.57
N THR A 46 -49.86 35.37 1.86
CA THR A 46 -48.86 34.65 2.66
C THR A 46 -49.14 33.15 2.67
N ARG A 47 -50.39 32.75 2.92
CA ARG A 47 -50.79 31.34 2.90
C ARG A 47 -50.57 30.69 1.53
N LEU A 48 -50.91 31.40 0.44
CA LEU A 48 -50.72 30.88 -0.92
C LEU A 48 -49.23 30.73 -1.29
N ILE A 49 -48.37 31.64 -0.83
CA ILE A 49 -46.92 31.56 -1.07
C ILE A 49 -46.31 30.37 -0.31
N LEU A 50 -46.62 30.25 0.98
CA LEU A 50 -46.03 29.24 1.86
C LEU A 50 -46.64 27.85 1.63
N GLU A 51 -47.96 27.72 1.60
CA GLU A 51 -48.68 26.43 1.56
C GLU A 51 -49.36 26.14 0.21
N GLY A 52 -49.03 26.89 -0.85
CA GLY A 52 -49.62 26.68 -2.18
C GLY A 52 -49.34 25.27 -2.71
N GLN A 53 -50.40 24.55 -3.11
CA GLN A 53 -50.32 23.14 -3.53
C GLN A 53 -49.66 22.97 -4.91
N ASP A 54 -49.74 23.99 -5.75
CA ASP A 54 -49.17 24.00 -7.08
C ASP A 54 -48.35 25.29 -7.34
N PRO A 55 -47.43 25.29 -8.33
CA PRO A 55 -46.62 26.46 -8.64
C PRO A 55 -47.45 27.70 -9.03
N PHE A 56 -48.64 27.49 -9.60
CA PHE A 56 -49.53 28.58 -9.99
C PHE A 56 -50.06 29.32 -8.74
N GLN A 57 -50.50 28.60 -7.70
CA GLN A 57 -50.96 29.19 -6.44
C GLN A 57 -49.87 30.02 -5.78
N LYS A 58 -48.64 29.48 -5.69
CA LYS A 58 -47.50 30.21 -5.13
C LYS A 58 -47.20 31.48 -5.92
N GLN A 59 -47.20 31.38 -7.25
CA GLN A 59 -46.96 32.52 -8.13
C GLN A 59 -48.06 33.59 -8.04
N VAL A 60 -49.32 33.19 -7.94
CA VAL A 60 -50.46 34.10 -7.71
C VAL A 60 -50.31 34.80 -6.36
N GLY A 61 -49.93 34.06 -5.32
CA GLY A 61 -49.65 34.63 -4.00
C GLY A 61 -48.60 35.73 -4.06
N HIS A 62 -47.47 35.49 -4.74
CA HIS A 62 -46.43 36.51 -4.94
C HIS A 62 -46.92 37.73 -5.72
N GLN A 63 -47.61 37.54 -6.84
CA GLN A 63 -48.10 38.65 -7.68
C GLN A 63 -49.08 39.56 -6.93
N VAL A 64 -50.03 38.98 -6.21
CA VAL A 64 -51.03 39.75 -5.46
C VAL A 64 -50.40 40.40 -4.24
N LEU A 65 -49.51 39.70 -3.53
CA LEU A 65 -48.79 40.27 -2.38
C LEU A 65 -47.97 41.49 -2.79
N GLU A 66 -47.19 41.38 -3.86
CA GLU A 66 -46.32 42.47 -4.34
C GLU A 66 -47.14 43.70 -4.74
N ALA A 67 -48.27 43.50 -5.44
CA ALA A 67 -49.17 44.59 -5.81
C ALA A 67 -49.78 45.27 -4.57
N TYR A 68 -50.36 44.51 -3.65
CA TYR A 68 -50.99 45.07 -2.45
C TYR A 68 -49.96 45.74 -1.52
N ALA A 69 -48.77 45.17 -1.35
CA ALA A 69 -47.71 45.78 -0.54
C ALA A 69 -47.14 47.05 -1.18
N ARG A 70 -47.18 47.17 -2.51
CA ARG A 70 -46.75 48.37 -3.23
C ARG A 70 -47.69 49.55 -3.03
N TYR A 71 -49.01 49.32 -3.09
CA TYR A 71 -50.03 50.37 -2.95
C TYR A 71 -50.43 50.63 -1.49
N HIS A 72 -50.34 49.63 -0.60
CA HIS A 72 -50.70 49.70 0.83
C HIS A 72 -49.49 49.36 1.73
N ARG A 73 -48.43 50.16 1.59
CA ARG A 73 -47.13 49.87 2.22
C ARG A 73 -47.15 49.98 3.75
N SER A 74 -47.87 50.95 4.32
CA SER A 74 -48.03 51.13 5.76
C SER A 74 -48.72 49.94 6.43
N GLU A 75 -49.75 49.42 5.79
CA GLU A 75 -50.53 48.28 6.26
C GLU A 75 -49.69 47.00 6.15
N PHE A 76 -48.89 46.87 5.08
CA PHE A 76 -47.96 45.77 4.94
C PHE A 76 -46.84 45.82 5.99
N GLU A 77 -46.31 47.00 6.31
CA GLU A 77 -45.35 47.19 7.40
C GLU A 77 -45.91 46.74 8.76
N ASN A 78 -47.16 47.08 9.06
CA ASN A 78 -47.84 46.62 10.28
C ASN A 78 -48.04 45.09 10.30
N TYR A 79 -48.32 44.49 9.14
CA TYR A 79 -48.50 43.05 9.00
C TYR A 79 -47.15 42.29 9.09
N PHE A 80 -46.16 42.70 8.31
CA PHE A 80 -44.80 42.14 8.26
C PHE A 80 -43.90 42.80 9.31
N ASN A 81 -44.31 42.67 10.57
CA ASN A 81 -43.60 43.26 11.71
C ASN A 81 -42.57 42.30 12.34
N ARG A 82 -41.77 42.83 13.27
CA ARG A 82 -40.76 42.09 14.04
C ARG A 82 -41.25 40.76 14.63
N ASN A 83 -42.42 40.76 15.28
CA ASN A 83 -42.94 39.59 15.97
C ASN A 83 -43.37 38.51 14.99
N PHE A 84 -43.93 38.90 13.85
CA PHE A 84 -44.31 37.96 12.81
C PHE A 84 -43.09 37.28 12.18
N VAL A 85 -42.05 38.04 11.84
CA VAL A 85 -40.78 37.48 11.31
C VAL A 85 -40.14 36.52 12.33
N LEU A 86 -40.16 36.88 13.62
CA LEU A 86 -39.61 36.03 14.67
C LEU A 86 -40.41 34.73 14.85
N SER A 87 -41.75 34.79 14.85
CA SER A 87 -42.61 33.60 14.91
C SER A 87 -42.34 32.68 13.70
N LEU A 88 -42.21 33.23 12.50
CA LEU A 88 -41.86 32.44 11.31
C LEU A 88 -40.53 31.68 11.47
N LEU A 89 -39.49 32.32 12.02
CA LEU A 89 -38.14 31.74 12.16
C LEU A 89 -38.01 30.77 13.35
N GLN A 90 -38.88 30.87 14.35
CA GLN A 90 -38.81 30.07 15.58
C GLN A 90 -39.86 28.96 15.64
N GLU A 91 -41.09 29.24 15.21
CA GLU A 91 -42.25 28.35 15.27
C GLU A 91 -42.62 27.75 13.91
N GLY A 92 -42.18 28.37 12.81
CA GLY A 92 -42.58 27.98 11.46
C GLY A 92 -43.88 28.65 11.01
N TYR A 93 -44.56 28.05 10.03
CA TYR A 93 -45.85 28.54 9.56
C TYR A 93 -46.81 27.38 9.31
N ARG A 94 -47.74 27.17 10.24
CA ARG A 94 -48.79 26.14 10.15
C ARG A 94 -48.19 24.74 9.91
N SER A 95 -48.27 24.21 8.69
CA SER A 95 -47.73 22.90 8.31
C SER A 95 -46.22 22.94 8.01
N LEU A 96 -45.64 24.12 7.76
CA LEU A 96 -44.22 24.28 7.47
C LEU A 96 -43.40 24.39 8.75
N GLU A 97 -42.36 23.56 8.84
CA GLU A 97 -41.36 23.66 9.89
C GLU A 97 -40.53 24.94 9.75
N ARG A 98 -39.96 25.42 10.86
CA ARG A 98 -39.12 26.63 10.90
C ARG A 98 -37.86 26.59 10.01
N LYS A 99 -37.44 25.39 9.56
CA LYS A 99 -36.27 25.18 8.69
C LYS A 99 -36.64 25.18 7.21
N ASP A 100 -37.93 25.31 6.87
CA ASP A 100 -38.38 25.27 5.49
C ASP A 100 -37.85 26.49 4.71
N VAL A 101 -37.36 26.20 3.51
CA VAL A 101 -36.73 27.16 2.60
C VAL A 101 -37.72 28.25 2.16
N ALA A 102 -39.01 27.91 2.03
CA ALA A 102 -40.06 28.84 1.63
C ALA A 102 -40.25 29.98 2.65
N ILE A 103 -39.97 29.72 3.94
CA ILE A 103 -40.04 30.75 4.98
C ILE A 103 -38.93 31.79 4.78
N LEU A 104 -37.70 31.36 4.51
CA LEU A 104 -36.58 32.27 4.23
C LEU A 104 -36.83 33.07 2.95
N ASP A 105 -37.33 32.42 1.90
CA ASP A 105 -37.67 33.09 0.63
C ASP A 105 -38.80 34.12 0.81
N TYR A 106 -39.80 33.81 1.65
CA TYR A 106 -40.87 34.74 1.99
C TYR A 106 -40.34 35.95 2.78
N ILE A 107 -39.48 35.73 3.78
CA ILE A 107 -38.85 36.82 4.55
C ILE A 107 -37.98 37.68 3.63
N HIS A 108 -37.19 37.07 2.74
CA HIS A 108 -36.36 37.76 1.76
C HIS A 108 -37.19 38.67 0.85
N ASN A 109 -38.34 38.17 0.36
CA ASN A 109 -39.27 38.96 -0.43
C ASN A 109 -39.92 40.09 0.40
N GLY A 110 -40.36 39.79 1.62
CA GLY A 110 -40.92 40.77 2.56
C GLY A 110 -39.98 41.94 2.80
N LEU A 111 -38.70 41.68 3.05
CA LEU A 111 -37.66 42.71 3.23
C LEU A 111 -37.54 43.64 2.01
N LYS A 112 -37.65 43.10 0.79
CA LYS A 112 -37.64 43.91 -0.45
C LYS A 112 -38.81 44.89 -0.51
N LEU A 113 -39.98 44.46 -0.05
CA LEU A 113 -41.21 45.26 -0.07
C LEU A 113 -41.21 46.39 0.98
N ILE A 114 -40.61 46.16 2.16
CA ILE A 114 -40.52 47.14 3.26
C ILE A 114 -39.19 47.90 3.33
N MET A 115 -38.31 47.79 2.32
CA MET A 115 -36.97 48.41 2.34
C MET A 115 -36.96 49.93 2.56
N SER A 116 -38.06 50.60 2.23
CA SER A 116 -38.23 52.06 2.41
C SER A 116 -38.90 52.45 3.74
N CYS A 117 -39.29 51.48 4.56
CA CYS A 117 -40.03 51.68 5.80
C CYS A 117 -39.10 51.77 7.03
N PRO A 118 -39.45 52.54 8.08
CA PRO A 118 -38.63 52.64 9.30
C PRO A 118 -38.52 51.33 10.09
N SER A 119 -39.58 50.52 10.14
CA SER A 119 -39.59 49.23 10.88
C SER A 119 -38.52 48.23 10.43
N ILE A 120 -37.96 48.39 9.23
CA ILE A 120 -36.94 47.48 8.73
C ILE A 120 -35.69 47.47 9.61
N LEU A 121 -35.38 48.58 10.29
CA LEU A 121 -34.23 48.66 11.20
C LEU A 121 -34.38 47.70 12.39
N ASP A 122 -35.60 47.58 12.93
CA ASP A 122 -35.90 46.65 14.02
C ASP A 122 -35.85 45.21 13.52
N ILE A 123 -36.34 44.96 12.30
CA ILE A 123 -36.29 43.62 11.68
C ILE A 123 -34.84 43.21 11.41
N PHE A 124 -33.98 44.12 10.91
CA PHE A 124 -32.55 43.86 10.75
C PHE A 124 -31.89 43.48 12.07
N SER A 125 -32.24 44.16 13.17
CA SER A 125 -31.69 43.83 14.49
C SER A 125 -32.07 42.42 14.96
N VAL A 126 -33.29 41.98 14.66
CA VAL A 126 -33.73 40.61 14.96
C VAL A 126 -33.06 39.59 14.05
N LEU A 127 -32.99 39.88 12.75
CA LEU A 127 -32.35 39.00 11.80
C LEU A 127 -30.87 38.80 12.14
N GLN A 128 -30.14 39.82 12.59
CA GLN A 128 -28.75 39.64 13.05
C GLN A 128 -28.61 38.57 14.14
N VAL A 129 -29.56 38.46 15.06
CA VAL A 129 -29.53 37.44 16.12
C VAL A 129 -29.96 36.08 15.56
N GLU A 130 -31.04 36.05 14.79
CA GLU A 130 -31.62 34.81 14.26
C GLU A 130 -30.74 34.15 13.19
N VAL A 131 -30.08 34.90 12.32
CA VAL A 131 -29.16 34.31 11.32
C VAL A 131 -27.94 33.67 11.97
N LEU A 132 -27.45 34.23 13.08
CA LEU A 132 -26.40 33.60 13.88
C LEU A 132 -26.90 32.31 14.53
N ARG A 133 -28.11 32.31 15.10
CA ARG A 133 -28.73 31.09 15.64
C ARG A 133 -28.88 30.03 14.55
N ILE A 134 -29.39 30.41 13.37
CA ILE A 134 -29.58 29.49 12.25
C ILE A 134 -28.26 28.82 11.88
N VAL A 135 -27.16 29.56 11.68
CA VAL A 135 -25.87 28.93 11.34
C VAL A 135 -25.32 28.07 12.49
N CYS A 136 -25.57 28.42 13.76
CA CYS A 136 -25.21 27.57 14.90
C CYS A 136 -25.98 26.23 14.91
N GLU A 137 -27.19 26.19 14.36
CA GLU A 137 -28.02 24.97 14.23
C GLU A 137 -27.57 24.05 13.07
N ARG A 138 -26.51 24.41 12.34
CA ARG A 138 -25.94 23.64 11.22
C ARG A 138 -27.00 23.34 10.14
N PRO A 139 -27.47 24.36 9.41
CA PRO A 139 -28.51 24.21 8.41
C PRO A 139 -28.04 23.36 7.23
N GLU A 140 -28.97 22.73 6.53
CA GLU A 140 -28.69 22.03 5.29
C GLU A 140 -28.18 22.99 4.18
N PRO A 141 -27.45 22.49 3.17
CA PRO A 141 -26.85 23.32 2.12
C PRO A 141 -27.86 24.24 1.41
N LEU A 142 -29.09 23.76 1.17
CA LEU A 142 -30.14 24.52 0.51
C LEU A 142 -30.62 25.70 1.36
N VAL A 143 -30.87 25.47 2.65
CA VAL A 143 -31.27 26.51 3.62
C VAL A 143 -30.16 27.55 3.77
N ALA A 144 -28.91 27.10 3.91
CA ALA A 144 -27.74 27.97 3.99
C ALA A 144 -27.55 28.81 2.72
N ALA A 145 -27.82 28.26 1.54
CA ALA A 145 -27.73 28.98 0.27
C ALA A 145 -28.80 30.08 0.15
N ARG A 146 -30.05 29.83 0.56
CA ARG A 146 -31.08 30.88 0.60
C ARG A 146 -30.80 31.96 1.63
N LEU A 147 -30.33 31.56 2.81
CA LEU A 147 -29.83 32.50 3.81
C LEU A 147 -28.72 33.37 3.20
N SER A 148 -27.82 32.78 2.40
CA SER A 148 -26.74 33.53 1.76
C SER A 148 -27.22 34.51 0.70
N GLU A 149 -28.25 34.18 -0.07
CA GLU A 149 -28.90 35.12 -1.00
C GLU A 149 -29.54 36.30 -0.25
N LEU A 150 -30.26 36.02 0.84
CA LEU A 150 -30.85 37.05 1.70
C LEU A 150 -29.78 38.00 2.26
N LEU A 151 -28.70 37.45 2.82
CA LEU A 151 -27.61 38.23 3.42
C LEU A 151 -26.78 39.00 2.39
N THR A 152 -26.72 38.53 1.15
CA THR A 152 -26.05 39.23 0.06
C THR A 152 -26.85 40.47 -0.37
N ASP A 153 -28.18 40.35 -0.48
CA ASP A 153 -29.05 41.49 -0.80
C ASP A 153 -29.16 42.46 0.38
N PHE A 154 -29.16 41.95 1.61
CA PHE A 154 -29.36 42.71 2.85
C PHE A 154 -28.21 42.51 3.85
N VAL A 155 -27.04 43.08 3.54
CA VAL A 155 -25.84 43.02 4.40
C VAL A 155 -26.05 43.55 5.82
N GLN A 156 -27.08 44.38 6.03
CA GLN A 156 -27.46 44.90 7.35
C GLN A 156 -27.95 43.78 8.29
N CYS A 157 -28.36 42.63 7.76
CA CYS A 157 -28.75 41.45 8.55
C CYS A 157 -27.56 40.65 9.05
N ILE A 158 -26.34 40.90 8.57
CA ILE A 158 -25.14 40.18 9.02
C ILE A 158 -24.76 40.67 10.43
N PRO A 159 -24.46 39.76 11.38
CA PRO A 159 -24.02 40.12 12.72
C PRO A 159 -22.79 41.03 12.68
N LYS A 160 -22.75 42.08 13.50
CA LYS A 160 -21.69 43.09 13.48
C LYS A 160 -20.67 42.94 14.61
N GLY A 161 -19.47 43.49 14.42
CA GLY A 161 -18.43 43.55 15.45
C GLY A 161 -17.93 42.16 15.84
N LYS A 162 -17.77 41.86 17.14
CA LYS A 162 -17.27 40.54 17.59
C LYS A 162 -18.16 39.36 17.13
N MET A 163 -19.45 39.62 16.92
CA MET A 163 -20.40 38.60 16.48
C MET A 163 -20.22 38.23 15.00
N SER A 164 -19.59 39.09 14.17
CA SER A 164 -19.28 38.77 12.78
C SER A 164 -18.22 37.67 12.69
N ILE A 165 -17.21 37.70 13.56
CA ILE A 165 -16.19 36.65 13.68
C ILE A 165 -16.85 35.32 14.07
N ALA A 166 -17.70 35.33 15.10
CA ALA A 166 -18.43 34.14 15.53
C ALA A 166 -19.33 33.59 14.42
N PHE A 167 -20.04 34.47 13.70
CA PHE A 167 -20.85 34.09 12.55
C PHE A 167 -20.02 33.38 11.48
N CYS A 168 -18.88 33.96 11.07
CA CYS A 168 -18.01 33.36 10.07
C CYS A 168 -17.47 31.99 10.52
N GLN A 169 -17.03 31.85 11.78
CA GLN A 169 -16.56 30.56 12.31
C GLN A 169 -17.67 29.50 12.31
N GLN A 170 -18.89 29.87 12.72
CA GLN A 170 -20.02 28.94 12.71
C GLN A 170 -20.47 28.58 11.28
N LEU A 171 -20.36 29.53 10.34
CA LEU A 171 -20.63 29.26 8.94
C LEU A 171 -19.59 28.30 8.35
N VAL A 172 -18.31 28.45 8.69
CA VAL A 172 -17.26 27.48 8.32
C VAL A 172 -17.54 26.09 8.89
N ARG A 173 -17.93 25.98 10.17
CA ARG A 173 -18.34 24.71 10.78
C ARG A 173 -19.55 24.10 10.08
N THR A 174 -20.52 24.92 9.69
CA THR A 174 -21.70 24.50 8.92
C THR A 174 -21.29 23.92 7.57
N ILE A 175 -20.40 24.61 6.82
CA ILE A 175 -19.87 24.11 5.56
C ILE A 175 -19.18 22.76 5.78
N GLY A 176 -18.40 22.63 6.84
CA GLY A 176 -17.76 21.36 7.23
C GLY A 176 -18.73 20.20 7.49
N HIS A 177 -20.03 20.43 7.68
CA HIS A 177 -21.05 19.38 7.84
C HIS A 177 -21.88 19.12 6.57
N PHE A 178 -21.68 19.88 5.50
CA PHE A 178 -22.48 19.73 4.28
C PHE A 178 -22.26 18.38 3.61
N HIS A 179 -23.31 17.60 3.44
CA HIS A 179 -23.28 16.36 2.67
C HIS A 179 -24.40 16.34 1.63
N CYS A 180 -24.19 15.63 0.53
CA CYS A 180 -25.23 15.29 -0.43
C CYS A 180 -25.39 13.76 -0.42
N ILE A 181 -26.56 13.27 -0.03
CA ILE A 181 -26.86 11.83 0.03
C ILE A 181 -27.18 11.29 -1.37
N SER A 182 -27.66 12.17 -2.26
CA SER A 182 -28.07 11.80 -3.60
C SER A 182 -26.88 11.54 -4.52
N THR A 183 -27.05 10.55 -5.39
CA THR A 183 -26.11 10.20 -6.45
C THR A 183 -26.54 10.74 -7.82
N TYR A 184 -27.70 11.41 -7.90
CA TYR A 184 -28.20 11.97 -9.15
C TYR A 184 -27.42 13.23 -9.56
N GLU A 185 -26.98 13.29 -10.81
CA GLU A 185 -26.14 14.38 -11.34
C GLU A 185 -26.78 15.77 -11.18
N LYS A 186 -28.10 15.87 -11.34
CA LYS A 186 -28.84 17.13 -11.18
C LYS A 186 -28.71 17.66 -9.74
N GLU A 187 -28.94 16.80 -8.76
CA GLU A 187 -28.89 17.17 -7.34
C GLU A 187 -27.46 17.45 -6.88
N LEU A 188 -26.46 16.74 -7.41
CA LEU A 188 -25.05 17.04 -7.19
C LEU A 188 -24.65 18.43 -7.74
N ARG A 189 -25.13 18.80 -8.94
CA ARG A 189 -24.92 20.15 -9.49
C ARG A 189 -25.58 21.22 -8.64
N GLU A 190 -26.80 20.97 -8.17
CA GLU A 190 -27.50 21.87 -7.26
C GLU A 190 -26.76 22.03 -5.93
N TYR A 191 -26.29 20.93 -5.34
CA TYR A 191 -25.46 20.95 -4.13
C TYR A 191 -24.19 21.81 -4.32
N VAL A 192 -23.43 21.60 -5.40
CA VAL A 192 -22.23 22.41 -5.69
C VAL A 192 -22.59 23.89 -5.84
N SER A 193 -23.70 24.21 -6.52
CA SER A 193 -24.19 25.59 -6.66
C SER A 193 -24.56 26.20 -5.31
N GLN A 194 -25.25 25.44 -4.45
CA GLN A 194 -25.64 25.87 -3.10
C GLN A 194 -24.42 26.19 -2.23
N VAL A 195 -23.46 25.27 -2.15
CA VAL A 195 -22.20 25.48 -1.41
C VAL A 195 -21.44 26.69 -1.95
N THR A 196 -21.40 26.87 -3.28
CA THR A 196 -20.72 28.01 -3.90
C THR A 196 -21.34 29.34 -3.48
N LYS A 197 -22.67 29.43 -3.35
CA LYS A 197 -23.35 30.64 -2.86
C LYS A 197 -22.95 30.97 -1.41
N VAL A 198 -22.89 29.97 -0.55
CA VAL A 198 -22.45 30.13 0.85
C VAL A 198 -20.98 30.56 0.93
N SER A 199 -20.13 29.94 0.11
CA SER A 199 -18.71 30.28 -0.02
C SER A 199 -18.52 31.74 -0.47
N ASN A 200 -19.29 32.18 -1.46
CA ASN A 200 -19.23 33.55 -1.97
C ASN A 200 -19.67 34.58 -0.93
N LEU A 201 -20.72 34.29 -0.14
CA LEU A 201 -21.09 35.15 0.98
C LEU A 201 -19.92 35.32 1.95
N LEU A 202 -19.31 34.22 2.38
CA LEU A 202 -18.22 34.27 3.35
C LEU A 202 -17.00 35.04 2.81
N GLN A 203 -16.65 34.83 1.54
CA GLN A 203 -15.58 35.60 0.87
C GLN A 203 -15.92 37.08 0.75
N ASN A 204 -17.18 37.45 0.51
CA ASN A 204 -17.61 38.84 0.50
C ASN A 204 -17.50 39.46 1.90
N ILE A 205 -17.84 38.72 2.96
CA ILE A 205 -17.64 39.17 4.34
C ILE A 205 -16.15 39.39 4.62
N TRP A 206 -15.28 38.48 4.20
CA TRP A 206 -13.82 38.66 4.35
C TRP A 206 -13.29 39.90 3.64
N LYS A 207 -13.86 40.27 2.49
CA LYS A 207 -13.49 41.50 1.76
C LYS A 207 -13.96 42.75 2.50
N VAL A 208 -15.16 42.73 3.09
CA VAL A 208 -15.75 43.88 3.79
C VAL A 208 -15.14 44.06 5.18
N GLU A 209 -14.94 42.97 5.92
CA GLU A 209 -14.34 42.92 7.26
C GLU A 209 -13.13 41.99 7.29
N PRO A 210 -11.92 42.45 6.89
CA PRO A 210 -10.72 41.62 6.81
C PRO A 210 -10.30 40.93 8.12
N CYS A 211 -10.70 41.48 9.27
CA CYS A 211 -10.45 40.87 10.58
C CYS A 211 -11.14 39.50 10.77
N THR A 212 -12.14 39.17 9.95
CA THR A 212 -12.85 37.88 9.99
C THR A 212 -12.14 36.78 9.21
N LEU A 213 -11.23 37.11 8.29
CA LEU A 213 -10.55 36.16 7.40
C LEU A 213 -9.68 35.17 8.18
N LEU A 214 -8.74 35.67 8.99
CA LEU A 214 -7.81 34.82 9.73
C LEU A 214 -8.52 33.87 10.72
N PRO A 215 -9.47 34.32 11.56
CA PRO A 215 -10.24 33.42 12.42
C PRO A 215 -11.05 32.37 11.67
N SER A 216 -11.58 32.71 10.48
CA SER A 216 -12.31 31.75 9.63
C SER A 216 -11.39 30.67 9.10
N LEU A 217 -10.19 31.04 8.63
CA LEU A 217 -9.21 30.07 8.14
C LEU A 217 -8.64 29.23 9.29
N GLN A 218 -8.40 29.81 10.47
CA GLN A 218 -8.04 29.04 11.66
C GLN A 218 -9.10 27.98 12.01
N GLU A 219 -10.39 28.31 11.83
CA GLU A 219 -11.47 27.36 12.01
C GLU A 219 -11.45 26.24 10.94
N VAL A 220 -11.19 26.57 9.66
CA VAL A 220 -10.99 25.55 8.61
C VAL A 220 -9.87 24.58 9.02
N PHE A 221 -8.75 25.13 9.51
CA PHE A 221 -7.61 24.32 9.98
C PHE A 221 -7.95 23.47 11.19
N ALA A 222 -8.67 24.01 12.17
CA ALA A 222 -9.13 23.25 13.34
C ALA A 222 -10.02 22.07 12.93
N ILE A 223 -10.91 22.27 11.95
CA ILE A 223 -11.79 21.23 11.43
C ILE A 223 -10.99 20.12 10.73
N ILE A 224 -10.10 20.47 9.78
CA ILE A 224 -9.36 19.45 9.03
C ILE A 224 -8.28 18.74 9.87
N SER A 225 -7.74 19.39 10.89
CA SER A 225 -6.76 18.78 11.81
C SER A 225 -7.38 18.01 12.98
N SER A 226 -8.72 17.97 13.07
CA SER A 226 -9.45 17.21 14.08
C SER A 226 -9.14 15.71 13.96
N THR A 227 -8.92 15.07 15.11
CA THR A 227 -8.70 13.61 15.22
C THR A 227 -9.92 12.86 15.75
N ASP A 228 -11.07 13.55 15.82
CA ASP A 228 -12.33 12.95 16.22
C ASP A 228 -12.81 11.96 15.16
N ALA A 229 -12.85 10.67 15.52
CA ALA A 229 -13.29 9.60 14.62
C ALA A 229 -14.81 9.62 14.35
N SER A 230 -15.59 10.34 15.16
CA SER A 230 -17.05 10.44 14.99
C SER A 230 -17.47 11.49 13.96
N PHE A 231 -16.54 12.37 13.55
CA PHE A 231 -16.83 13.49 12.67
C PHE A 231 -15.84 13.54 11.51
N GLU A 232 -16.36 13.30 10.31
CA GLU A 232 -15.60 13.51 9.07
C GLU A 232 -16.05 14.81 8.39
N PRO A 233 -15.15 15.80 8.23
CA PRO A 233 -15.50 17.07 7.62
C PRO A 233 -15.71 16.92 6.11
N SER A 234 -16.67 17.69 5.61
CA SER A 234 -16.99 17.73 4.21
C SER A 234 -15.88 18.31 3.35
N VAL A 235 -15.69 17.72 2.16
CA VAL A 235 -14.83 18.26 1.10
C VAL A 235 -15.33 19.60 0.56
N SER A 236 -16.56 20.01 0.88
CA SER A 236 -17.12 21.33 0.55
C SER A 236 -16.26 22.49 1.08
N LEU A 237 -15.48 22.29 2.15
CA LEU A 237 -14.52 23.26 2.67
C LEU A 237 -13.50 23.71 1.61
N ALA A 238 -13.24 22.86 0.61
CA ALA A 238 -12.41 23.21 -0.54
C ALA A 238 -12.92 24.45 -1.28
N SER A 239 -14.22 24.76 -1.26
CA SER A 239 -14.78 25.94 -1.92
C SER A 239 -14.22 27.25 -1.34
N LEU A 240 -13.85 27.25 -0.06
CA LEU A 240 -13.38 28.43 0.68
C LEU A 240 -11.94 28.82 0.32
N VAL A 241 -11.11 27.84 -0.04
CA VAL A 241 -9.65 28.00 -0.08
C VAL A 241 -9.08 28.32 -1.47
N GLN A 242 -9.94 28.46 -2.49
CA GLN A 242 -9.53 28.66 -3.89
C GLN A 242 -8.88 30.04 -4.16
N HIS A 243 -9.20 31.06 -3.37
CA HIS A 243 -8.78 32.45 -3.64
C HIS A 243 -8.02 33.09 -2.48
N ILE A 244 -7.30 32.28 -1.70
CA ILE A 244 -6.53 32.75 -0.55
C ILE A 244 -5.11 33.16 -0.98
N PRO A 245 -4.59 34.32 -0.56
CA PRO A 245 -3.23 34.75 -0.89
C PRO A 245 -2.16 33.77 -0.39
N LEU A 246 -1.15 33.48 -1.23
CA LEU A 246 -0.05 32.55 -0.94
C LEU A 246 0.69 32.85 0.39
N GLN A 247 0.81 34.12 0.76
CA GLN A 247 1.43 34.54 2.01
C GLN A 247 0.66 34.00 3.23
N LEU A 248 -0.67 34.03 3.17
CA LEU A 248 -1.52 33.56 4.26
C LEU A 248 -1.51 32.03 4.35
N ILE A 249 -1.50 31.34 3.21
CA ILE A 249 -1.28 29.89 3.12
C ILE A 249 0.02 29.53 3.84
N THR A 250 1.11 30.22 3.51
CA THR A 250 2.43 29.97 4.10
C THR A 250 2.44 30.17 5.62
N VAL A 251 1.78 31.22 6.12
CA VAL A 251 1.66 31.49 7.58
C VAL A 251 0.89 30.38 8.27
N LEU A 252 -0.25 29.94 7.72
CA LEU A 252 -1.09 28.89 8.30
C LEU A 252 -0.40 27.53 8.30
N ILE A 253 0.23 27.15 7.18
CA ILE A 253 0.99 25.89 7.07
C ILE A 253 2.18 25.89 8.02
N ARG A 254 2.90 27.02 8.15
CA ARG A 254 3.99 27.16 9.12
C ARG A 254 3.47 26.98 10.54
N SER A 255 2.38 27.66 10.90
CA SER A 255 1.76 27.49 12.22
C SER A 255 1.41 26.03 12.51
N LEU A 256 0.86 25.30 11.55
CA LEU A 256 0.50 23.89 11.73
C LEU A 256 1.73 22.98 11.91
N THR A 257 2.80 23.22 11.16
CA THR A 257 3.97 22.33 11.11
C THR A 257 5.02 22.64 12.18
N THR A 258 5.08 23.88 12.68
CA THR A 258 6.09 24.30 13.67
C THR A 258 5.55 24.46 15.09
N ASP A 259 4.23 24.46 15.30
CA ASP A 259 3.65 24.59 16.65
C ASP A 259 3.87 23.28 17.43
N PRO A 260 4.58 23.31 18.58
CA PRO A 260 4.87 22.13 19.37
C PRO A 260 3.63 21.48 20.00
N ASN A 261 2.48 22.18 20.05
CA ASN A 261 1.24 21.64 20.60
C ASN A 261 0.45 20.79 19.60
N VAL A 262 0.80 20.86 18.31
CA VAL A 262 0.12 20.10 17.26
C VAL A 262 0.67 18.68 17.21
N LYS A 263 -0.22 17.69 17.38
CA LYS A 263 0.15 16.27 17.34
C LYS A 263 0.34 15.78 15.90
N ASP A 264 1.19 14.76 15.72
CA ASP A 264 1.43 14.11 14.42
C ASP A 264 0.15 13.56 13.79
N ALA A 265 -0.78 13.04 14.59
CA ALA A 265 -2.09 12.60 14.11
C ALA A 265 -2.91 13.75 13.49
N SER A 266 -2.87 14.94 14.08
CA SER A 266 -3.57 16.13 13.56
C SER A 266 -2.97 16.61 12.24
N MET A 267 -1.64 16.57 12.11
CA MET A 267 -0.95 16.86 10.83
C MET A 267 -1.31 15.84 9.75
N THR A 268 -1.40 14.56 10.12
CA THR A 268 -1.78 13.45 9.23
C THR A 268 -3.21 13.65 8.69
N GLN A 269 -4.17 13.94 9.59
CA GLN A 269 -5.56 14.22 9.22
C GLN A 269 -5.69 15.47 8.34
N ALA A 270 -4.97 16.55 8.68
CA ALA A 270 -4.97 17.76 7.88
C ALA A 270 -4.48 17.49 6.45
N LEU A 271 -3.38 16.73 6.29
CA LEU A 271 -2.86 16.37 4.97
C LEU A 271 -3.84 15.48 4.20
N CYS A 272 -4.40 14.44 4.83
CA CYS A 272 -5.39 13.56 4.21
C CYS A 272 -6.59 14.34 3.67
N ARG A 273 -7.18 15.21 4.50
CA ARG A 273 -8.37 15.99 4.14
C ARG A 273 -8.09 17.07 3.10
N MET A 274 -6.90 17.68 3.12
CA MET A 274 -6.47 18.59 2.04
C MET A 274 -6.30 17.86 0.71
N ILE A 275 -5.85 16.60 0.72
CA ILE A 275 -5.79 15.79 -0.50
C ILE A 275 -7.21 15.44 -0.96
N ASP A 276 -8.13 15.12 -0.03
CA ASP A 276 -9.52 14.83 -0.34
C ASP A 276 -10.27 16.02 -0.96
N TRP A 277 -9.83 17.25 -0.70
CA TRP A 277 -10.33 18.45 -1.38
C TRP A 277 -10.14 18.44 -2.90
N LEU A 278 -9.22 17.63 -3.45
CA LEU A 278 -9.13 17.40 -4.89
C LEU A 278 -10.39 16.71 -5.46
N SER A 279 -11.23 16.13 -4.60
CA SER A 279 -12.53 15.57 -4.98
C SER A 279 -13.62 16.63 -5.13
N TRP A 280 -13.39 17.87 -4.70
CA TRP A 280 -14.34 18.96 -4.91
C TRP A 280 -14.41 19.34 -6.40
N PRO A 281 -15.60 19.41 -7.03
CA PRO A 281 -15.70 19.60 -8.49
C PRO A 281 -15.07 20.89 -9.03
N LEU A 282 -14.92 21.92 -8.18
CA LEU A 282 -14.34 23.21 -8.54
C LEU A 282 -12.94 23.43 -7.91
N ALA A 283 -12.23 22.36 -7.56
CA ALA A 283 -10.89 22.41 -6.97
C ALA A 283 -9.81 22.79 -8.01
N GLN A 284 -9.63 24.08 -8.29
CA GLN A 284 -8.63 24.56 -9.26
C GLN A 284 -7.26 24.86 -8.63
N HIS A 285 -7.24 25.25 -7.34
CA HIS A 285 -6.03 25.73 -6.67
C HIS A 285 -5.71 24.98 -5.36
N VAL A 286 -6.30 23.79 -5.18
CA VAL A 286 -6.10 22.95 -3.99
C VAL A 286 -4.67 22.41 -3.92
N GLU A 287 -4.03 22.16 -5.06
CA GLU A 287 -2.64 21.70 -5.15
C GLU A 287 -1.66 22.63 -4.44
N THR A 288 -1.94 23.93 -4.44
CA THR A 288 -1.10 24.92 -3.75
C THR A 288 -1.05 24.66 -2.25
N TRP A 289 -2.19 24.29 -1.64
CA TRP A 289 -2.28 23.95 -0.22
C TRP A 289 -1.61 22.61 0.09
N VAL A 290 -1.91 21.59 -0.72
CA VAL A 290 -1.37 20.24 -0.54
C VAL A 290 0.16 20.26 -0.67
N ILE A 291 0.69 20.85 -1.74
CA ILE A 291 2.14 20.92 -1.97
C ILE A 291 2.82 21.79 -0.90
N ALA A 292 2.21 22.90 -0.47
CA ALA A 292 2.74 23.70 0.64
C ALA A 292 2.84 22.89 1.93
N LEU A 293 1.83 22.08 2.26
CA LEU A 293 1.85 21.20 3.43
C LEU A 293 2.86 20.06 3.28
N LEU A 294 2.95 19.42 2.11
CA LEU A 294 3.95 18.39 1.83
C LEU A 294 5.38 18.93 2.03
N LYS A 295 5.66 20.12 1.48
CA LYS A 295 6.95 20.80 1.66
C LYS A 295 7.17 21.24 3.11
N GLY A 296 6.13 21.72 3.79
CA GLY A 296 6.19 22.11 5.19
C GLY A 296 6.55 20.94 6.11
N LEU A 297 5.88 19.80 5.95
CA LEU A 297 6.16 18.56 6.69
C LEU A 297 7.55 18.01 6.40
N ALA A 298 8.01 18.09 5.14
CA ALA A 298 9.37 17.70 4.78
C ALA A 298 10.41 18.59 5.46
N ALA A 299 10.16 19.90 5.55
CA ALA A 299 11.06 20.85 6.22
C ALA A 299 11.20 20.58 7.73
N VAL A 300 10.13 20.10 8.38
CA VAL A 300 10.16 19.65 9.79
C VAL A 300 10.47 18.16 9.96
N GLN A 301 10.95 17.49 8.90
CA GLN A 301 11.40 16.11 8.90
C GLN A 301 10.33 15.08 9.31
N LYS A 302 9.05 15.37 9.05
CA LYS A 302 7.91 14.46 9.31
C LYS A 302 7.70 13.47 8.17
N PHE A 303 8.77 12.75 7.79
CA PHE A 303 8.77 11.87 6.61
C PHE A 303 7.83 10.67 6.75
N THR A 304 7.65 10.10 7.95
CA THR A 304 6.71 8.99 8.16
C THR A 304 5.29 9.38 7.77
N ILE A 305 4.82 10.58 8.16
CA ILE A 305 3.49 11.09 7.79
C ILE A 305 3.38 11.21 6.26
N LEU A 306 4.41 11.74 5.61
CA LEU A 306 4.43 11.90 4.16
C LEU A 306 4.34 10.55 3.42
N ILE A 307 5.12 9.57 3.88
CA ILE A 307 5.15 8.21 3.31
C ILE A 307 3.80 7.54 3.48
N ASP A 308 3.27 7.49 4.70
CA ASP A 308 2.03 6.80 5.03
C ASP A 308 0.84 7.41 4.29
N VAL A 309 0.73 8.75 4.28
CA VAL A 309 -0.36 9.45 3.59
C VAL A 309 -0.24 9.32 2.07
N THR A 310 0.98 9.33 1.51
CA THR A 310 1.17 9.07 0.08
C THR A 310 0.70 7.67 -0.29
N LEU A 311 1.10 6.62 0.44
CA LEU A 311 0.62 5.26 0.19
C LEU A 311 -0.91 5.15 0.35
N GLN A 312 -1.51 5.89 1.27
CA GLN A 312 -2.96 5.87 1.48
C GLN A 312 -3.76 6.62 0.39
N LYS A 313 -3.24 7.72 -0.15
CA LYS A 313 -4.02 8.65 -0.99
C LYS A 313 -3.59 8.74 -2.45
N ILE A 314 -2.46 8.15 -2.85
CA ILE A 314 -1.93 8.33 -4.22
C ILE A 314 -2.87 7.84 -5.32
N GLU A 315 -3.60 6.75 -5.10
CA GLU A 315 -4.62 6.27 -6.04
C GLU A 315 -5.76 7.29 -6.19
N LEU A 316 -6.22 7.90 -5.09
CA LEU A 316 -7.25 8.95 -5.16
C LEU A 316 -6.76 10.10 -6.02
N VAL A 317 -5.55 10.60 -5.78
CA VAL A 317 -4.93 11.69 -6.56
C VAL A 317 -4.84 11.31 -8.05
N PHE A 318 -4.45 10.07 -8.35
CA PHE A 318 -4.39 9.57 -9.73
C PHE A 318 -5.77 9.58 -10.39
N HIS A 319 -6.81 9.10 -9.70
CA HIS A 319 -8.18 9.10 -10.24
C HIS A 319 -8.73 10.52 -10.48
N ARG A 320 -8.18 11.55 -9.81
CA ARG A 320 -8.55 12.94 -10.09
C ARG A 320 -8.06 13.45 -11.44
N LEU A 321 -7.09 12.78 -12.09
CA LEU A 321 -6.61 13.15 -13.42
C LEU A 321 -7.69 13.08 -14.52
N TRP A 322 -8.71 12.24 -14.32
CA TRP A 322 -9.85 12.13 -15.24
C TRP A 322 -10.67 13.43 -15.34
N PHE A 323 -10.66 14.27 -14.30
CA PHE A 323 -11.48 15.48 -14.22
C PHE A 323 -10.71 16.70 -14.77
N PRO A 324 -11.11 17.30 -15.92
CA PRO A 324 -10.32 18.34 -16.58
C PRO A 324 -9.97 19.56 -15.72
N LEU A 325 -10.89 20.00 -14.86
CA LEU A 325 -10.69 21.19 -14.01
C LEU A 325 -9.65 20.98 -12.92
N VAL A 326 -9.57 19.76 -12.34
CA VAL A 326 -8.66 19.42 -11.24
C VAL A 326 -7.36 18.80 -11.77
N ARG A 327 -7.36 18.29 -13.01
CA ARG A 327 -6.24 17.54 -13.63
C ARG A 327 -4.88 18.22 -13.49
N PRO A 328 -4.69 19.53 -13.75
CA PRO A 328 -3.37 20.16 -13.60
C PRO A 328 -2.88 20.14 -12.15
N GLY A 329 -3.77 20.40 -11.19
CA GLY A 329 -3.46 20.37 -9.76
C GLY A 329 -3.19 18.96 -9.26
N ALA A 330 -4.02 17.99 -9.65
CA ALA A 330 -3.82 16.58 -9.33
C ALA A 330 -2.50 16.04 -9.91
N LEU A 331 -2.13 16.42 -11.14
CA LEU A 331 -0.84 16.06 -11.73
C LEU A 331 0.33 16.67 -10.96
N ALA A 332 0.22 17.93 -10.52
CA ALA A 332 1.26 18.58 -9.72
C ALA A 332 1.46 17.88 -8.37
N VAL A 333 0.37 17.52 -7.67
CA VAL A 333 0.42 16.75 -6.42
C VAL A 333 1.00 15.35 -6.65
N LEU A 334 0.52 14.63 -7.68
CA LEU A 334 0.99 13.30 -8.03
C LEU A 334 2.50 13.32 -8.36
N SER A 335 2.93 14.28 -9.18
CA SER A 335 4.32 14.46 -9.55
C SER A 335 5.19 14.70 -8.32
N HIS A 336 4.77 15.59 -7.41
CA HIS A 336 5.50 15.85 -6.17
C HIS A 336 5.55 14.59 -5.28
N MET A 337 4.45 13.86 -5.12
CA MET A 337 4.43 12.63 -4.31
C MET A 337 5.36 11.56 -4.90
N LEU A 338 5.26 11.27 -6.20
CA LEU A 338 6.06 10.24 -6.86
C LEU A 338 7.55 10.59 -6.93
N LEU A 339 7.88 11.84 -7.28
CA LEU A 339 9.27 12.30 -7.33
C LEU A 339 9.90 12.40 -5.94
N SER A 340 9.11 12.57 -4.88
CA SER A 340 9.61 12.57 -3.53
C SER A 340 9.67 11.20 -2.87
N PHE A 341 8.78 10.29 -3.25
CA PHE A 341 8.77 8.92 -2.77
C PHE A 341 9.76 8.07 -3.59
N GLN A 342 11.05 8.12 -3.23
CA GLN A 342 12.14 7.47 -3.98
C GLN A 342 12.69 6.16 -3.39
N HIS A 343 12.38 5.87 -2.12
CA HIS A 343 12.97 4.76 -1.36
C HIS A 343 12.34 3.39 -1.68
N SER A 344 11.17 3.36 -2.32
CA SER A 344 10.44 2.13 -2.66
C SER A 344 9.53 2.33 -3.88
N PRO A 345 9.42 1.35 -4.79
CA PRO A 345 8.52 1.44 -5.94
C PRO A 345 7.03 1.37 -5.60
N GLU A 346 6.67 1.09 -4.33
CA GLU A 346 5.31 0.79 -3.89
C GLU A 346 4.27 1.84 -4.33
N ALA A 347 4.51 3.12 -4.03
CA ALA A 347 3.59 4.20 -4.41
C ALA A 347 3.40 4.31 -5.94
N PHE A 348 4.48 4.12 -6.71
CA PHE A 348 4.40 4.12 -8.17
C PHE A 348 3.64 2.89 -8.70
N HIS A 349 3.90 1.71 -8.14
CA HIS A 349 3.24 0.47 -8.53
C HIS A 349 1.72 0.48 -8.24
N MET A 350 1.26 1.24 -7.25
CA MET A 350 -0.18 1.46 -7.02
C MET A 350 -0.87 2.20 -8.19
N VAL A 351 -0.17 3.10 -8.89
CA VAL A 351 -0.77 3.85 -10.00
C VAL A 351 -0.65 3.15 -11.35
N VAL A 352 0.36 2.28 -11.53
CA VAL A 352 0.67 1.56 -12.79
C VAL A 352 -0.56 0.91 -13.45
N PRO A 353 -1.44 0.17 -12.74
CA PRO A 353 -2.60 -0.49 -13.35
C PRO A 353 -3.54 0.47 -14.10
N HIS A 354 -3.57 1.74 -13.71
CA HIS A 354 -4.49 2.73 -14.25
C HIS A 354 -3.88 3.58 -15.39
N VAL A 355 -2.56 3.53 -15.59
CA VAL A 355 -1.81 4.38 -16.53
C VAL A 355 -2.26 4.16 -17.97
N VAL A 356 -2.33 2.91 -18.43
CA VAL A 356 -2.64 2.58 -19.83
C VAL A 356 -4.04 3.07 -20.22
N SER A 357 -5.04 2.82 -19.38
CA SER A 357 -6.43 3.25 -19.63
C SER A 357 -6.54 4.77 -19.73
N LEU A 358 -5.84 5.51 -18.86
CA LEU A 358 -5.78 6.96 -18.87
C LEU A 358 -5.17 7.48 -20.18
N VAL A 359 -3.99 6.97 -20.55
CA VAL A 359 -3.26 7.42 -21.75
C VAL A 359 -4.07 7.16 -23.01
N GLN A 360 -4.66 5.96 -23.16
CA GLN A 360 -5.45 5.60 -24.33
C GLN A 360 -6.70 6.49 -24.47
N SER A 361 -7.41 6.77 -23.37
CA SER A 361 -8.60 7.61 -23.40
C SER A 361 -8.29 9.04 -23.85
N PHE A 362 -7.18 9.63 -23.38
CA PHE A 362 -6.82 11.01 -23.71
C PHE A 362 -6.07 11.14 -25.04
N LYS A 363 -5.42 10.07 -25.52
CA LYS A 363 -4.78 10.07 -26.84
C LYS A 363 -5.81 10.10 -27.97
N ASN A 364 -6.97 9.48 -27.75
CA ASN A 364 -8.03 9.34 -28.75
C ASN A 364 -9.02 10.51 -28.77
N ASP A 365 -8.93 11.48 -27.84
CA ASP A 365 -9.91 12.58 -27.73
C ASP A 365 -9.65 13.76 -28.69
N GLY A 366 -8.46 13.84 -29.30
CA GLY A 366 -8.07 14.88 -30.24
C GLY A 366 -7.89 16.28 -29.65
N LEU A 367 -7.89 16.43 -28.31
CA LEU A 367 -7.81 17.73 -27.65
C LEU A 367 -6.35 18.18 -27.44
N PRO A 368 -5.96 19.43 -27.83
CA PRO A 368 -4.62 19.96 -27.59
C PRO A 368 -4.24 19.99 -26.11
N ALA A 369 -5.21 20.29 -25.23
CA ALA A 369 -5.01 20.30 -23.78
C ALA A 369 -4.67 18.89 -23.23
N SER A 370 -5.34 17.85 -23.76
CA SER A 370 -5.05 16.46 -23.41
C SER A 370 -3.66 16.03 -23.90
N THR A 371 -3.25 16.47 -25.08
CA THR A 371 -1.90 16.22 -25.62
C THR A 371 -0.79 16.87 -24.78
N ALA A 372 -1.00 18.13 -24.36
CA ALA A 372 -0.06 18.84 -23.48
C ALA A 372 0.04 18.17 -22.09
N PHE A 373 -1.10 17.74 -21.53
CA PHE A 373 -1.15 16.95 -20.30
C PHE A 373 -0.40 15.63 -20.45
N LEU A 374 -0.67 14.86 -21.51
CA LEU A 374 -0.03 13.57 -21.76
C LEU A 374 1.49 13.71 -21.93
N SER A 375 1.98 14.82 -22.49
CA SER A 375 3.41 15.09 -22.60
C SER A 375 4.08 15.23 -21.22
N GLN A 376 3.46 15.98 -20.30
CA GLN A 376 3.97 16.13 -18.92
C GLN A 376 3.85 14.82 -18.13
N PHE A 377 2.74 14.12 -18.32
CA PHE A 377 2.49 12.84 -17.66
C PHE A 377 3.46 11.74 -18.14
N ALA A 378 3.73 11.67 -19.45
CA ALA A 378 4.72 10.76 -20.03
C ALA A 378 6.13 11.01 -19.49
N GLU A 379 6.52 12.29 -19.34
CA GLU A 379 7.80 12.65 -18.73
C GLU A 379 7.90 12.10 -17.29
N LEU A 380 6.87 12.30 -16.47
CA LEU A 380 6.80 11.75 -15.11
C LEU A 380 6.89 10.22 -15.09
N MET A 381 6.12 9.53 -15.95
CA MET A 381 6.14 8.07 -16.05
C MET A 381 7.52 7.55 -16.46
N HIS A 382 8.18 8.18 -17.43
CA HIS A 382 9.54 7.82 -17.82
C HIS A 382 10.56 8.02 -16.70
N CYS A 383 10.45 9.10 -15.93
CA CYS A 383 11.29 9.31 -14.75
C CYS A 383 11.11 8.18 -13.71
N MET A 384 9.87 7.77 -13.45
CA MET A 384 9.57 6.71 -12.48
C MET A 384 10.00 5.32 -12.96
N ILE A 385 9.79 4.99 -14.24
CA ILE A 385 10.23 3.73 -14.85
C ILE A 385 11.76 3.63 -14.86
N TYR A 386 12.45 4.74 -15.12
CA TYR A 386 13.92 4.79 -15.08
C TYR A 386 14.45 4.54 -13.67
N HIS A 387 13.88 5.24 -12.67
CA HIS A 387 14.27 5.12 -11.27
C HIS A 387 14.02 3.70 -10.73
N TYR A 388 12.81 3.19 -10.95
CA TYR A 388 12.37 1.85 -10.54
C TYR A 388 12.50 0.82 -11.65
N SER A 389 13.65 0.79 -12.32
CA SER A 389 14.00 -0.24 -13.32
C SER A 389 14.03 -1.65 -12.71
N GLY A 390 13.87 -2.68 -13.56
CA GLY A 390 13.86 -4.09 -13.15
C GLY A 390 12.50 -4.80 -13.23
N PHE A 391 11.46 -4.14 -13.78
CA PHE A 391 10.11 -4.71 -13.94
C PHE A 391 9.61 -4.61 -15.40
N PRO A 392 10.27 -5.29 -16.36
CA PRO A 392 9.95 -5.17 -17.80
C PRO A 392 8.49 -5.56 -18.09
N ASP A 393 8.03 -6.71 -17.59
CA ASP A 393 6.66 -7.21 -17.81
C ASP A 393 5.57 -6.25 -17.31
N LEU A 394 5.88 -5.46 -16.27
CA LEU A 394 4.95 -4.50 -15.69
C LEU A 394 4.89 -3.21 -16.50
N TYR A 395 6.03 -2.76 -17.03
CA TYR A 395 6.14 -1.47 -17.70
C TYR A 395 5.99 -1.54 -19.21
N GLU A 396 6.17 -2.70 -19.84
CA GLU A 396 6.05 -2.87 -21.29
C GLU A 396 4.69 -2.38 -21.85
N PRO A 397 3.52 -2.68 -21.23
CA PRO A 397 2.25 -2.14 -21.68
C PRO A 397 2.16 -0.61 -21.60
N ILE A 398 2.82 -0.02 -20.59
CA ILE A 398 2.88 1.44 -20.41
C ILE A 398 3.79 2.06 -21.47
N LEU A 399 4.96 1.47 -21.71
CA LEU A 399 5.92 1.95 -22.70
C LEU A 399 5.34 1.89 -24.12
N GLU A 400 4.56 0.86 -24.46
CA GLU A 400 3.87 0.80 -25.76
C GLU A 400 2.78 1.88 -25.86
N ALA A 401 2.04 2.15 -24.78
CA ALA A 401 1.06 3.24 -24.76
C ALA A 401 1.70 4.64 -24.89
N LEU A 402 2.92 4.83 -24.36
CA LEU A 402 3.66 6.10 -24.37
C LEU A 402 4.56 6.29 -25.60
N LYS A 403 4.68 5.31 -26.49
CA LYS A 403 5.65 5.27 -27.60
C LYS A 403 5.64 6.48 -28.54
N GLU A 404 4.48 7.12 -28.73
CA GLU A 404 4.30 8.29 -29.60
C GLU A 404 4.46 9.63 -28.85
N LEU A 405 4.70 9.60 -27.54
CA LEU A 405 4.88 10.79 -26.70
C LEU A 405 6.38 11.09 -26.48
N PRO A 406 6.73 12.36 -26.19
CA PRO A 406 8.12 12.76 -26.04
C PRO A 406 8.79 12.06 -24.84
N LYS A 407 9.88 11.33 -25.12
CA LYS A 407 10.72 10.70 -24.11
C LYS A 407 11.80 11.69 -23.61
N PRO A 408 11.90 11.94 -22.29
CA PRO A 408 12.96 12.79 -21.74
C PRO A 408 14.35 12.15 -21.90
N SER A 409 15.39 12.97 -22.05
CA SER A 409 16.77 12.50 -22.06
C SER A 409 17.17 11.95 -20.69
N GLU A 410 18.13 11.03 -20.66
CA GLU A 410 18.62 10.44 -19.41
C GLU A 410 19.17 11.51 -18.44
N GLU A 411 19.83 12.55 -18.97
CA GLU A 411 20.32 13.69 -18.19
C GLU A 411 19.19 14.47 -17.53
N LYS A 412 18.09 14.71 -18.27
CA LYS A 412 16.90 15.40 -17.75
C LYS A 412 16.23 14.57 -16.66
N ILE A 413 16.12 13.25 -16.84
CA ILE A 413 15.56 12.34 -15.84
C ILE A 413 16.38 12.39 -14.54
N LYS A 414 17.71 12.25 -14.63
CA LYS A 414 18.60 12.31 -13.46
C LYS A 414 18.50 13.65 -12.73
N LEU A 415 18.41 14.76 -13.47
CA LEU A 415 18.23 16.09 -12.88
C LEU A 415 16.91 16.19 -12.10
N THR A 416 15.81 15.72 -12.67
CA THR A 416 14.49 15.75 -12.05
C THR A 416 14.43 14.89 -10.78
N LEU A 417 15.03 13.69 -10.80
CA LEU A 417 15.09 12.81 -9.62
C LEU A 417 15.91 13.43 -8.48
N ASN A 418 17.01 14.14 -8.76
CA ASN A 418 17.87 14.71 -7.72
C ASN A 418 17.23 15.86 -6.92
N GLN A 419 16.14 16.46 -7.39
CA GLN A 419 15.58 17.68 -6.79
C GLN A 419 14.59 17.43 -5.64
N SER A 420 14.16 16.18 -5.39
CA SER A 420 12.87 15.99 -4.71
C SER A 420 12.78 14.87 -3.66
N ALA A 421 13.82 14.10 -3.34
CA ALA A 421 13.68 12.93 -2.46
C ALA A 421 13.32 13.24 -0.99
N TRP A 422 12.36 12.50 -0.42
CA TRP A 422 12.14 12.39 1.03
C TRP A 422 13.05 11.30 1.58
N THR A 423 14.11 11.69 2.32
CA THR A 423 15.03 10.73 2.94
C THR A 423 14.57 10.38 4.35
N SER A 424 14.27 9.10 4.59
CA SER A 424 13.66 8.61 5.84
C SER A 424 14.66 8.31 6.97
N GLN A 425 15.85 8.92 6.99
CA GLN A 425 16.79 8.79 8.11
C GLN A 425 17.47 10.13 8.45
N SER A 426 17.54 10.43 9.75
CA SER A 426 18.13 11.63 10.35
C SER A 426 19.42 12.10 9.67
N SER A 427 19.29 13.08 8.77
CA SER A 427 20.41 13.89 8.31
C SER A 427 20.53 15.13 9.19
N THR A 428 21.14 14.99 10.36
CA THR A 428 21.83 16.13 10.99
C THR A 428 23.09 16.42 10.18
N LEU A 429 22.94 17.19 9.11
CA LEU A 429 23.88 18.15 8.48
C LEU A 429 23.51 18.31 7.00
N ALA A 430 22.76 19.36 6.68
CA ALA A 430 22.73 19.90 5.34
C ALA A 430 23.87 20.94 5.24
N SER A 431 25.02 20.52 4.68
CA SER A 431 25.99 21.31 3.89
C SER A 431 27.37 20.64 3.94
N LEU A 432 27.52 19.54 3.18
CA LEU A 432 28.74 19.00 2.57
C LEU A 432 28.36 17.63 1.97
N PRO A 433 28.84 17.25 0.76
CA PRO A 433 28.51 15.95 0.20
C PRO A 433 29.19 14.87 1.05
N ARG A 434 28.42 14.15 1.87
CA ARG A 434 28.91 12.94 2.54
C ARG A 434 29.05 11.85 1.48
N LEU A 435 30.28 11.41 1.28
CA LEU A 435 30.60 10.13 0.64
C LEU A 435 29.88 9.00 1.41
N SER A 436 28.76 8.48 0.90
CA SER A 436 28.09 7.32 1.48
C SER A 436 28.07 6.19 0.46
N GLY A 437 28.83 5.14 0.72
CA GLY A 437 28.91 3.96 -0.17
C GLY A 437 27.98 2.81 0.21
N LYS A 438 27.31 2.86 1.37
CA LYS A 438 26.33 1.84 1.80
C LYS A 438 24.92 2.26 1.43
N SER A 439 24.06 1.28 1.14
CA SER A 439 22.62 1.53 0.98
C SER A 439 22.06 2.21 2.23
N GLU A 440 21.00 3.00 2.08
CA GLU A 440 20.33 3.70 3.20
C GLU A 440 19.85 2.74 4.30
N THR A 441 19.72 1.45 3.99
CA THR A 441 19.35 0.40 4.96
C THR A 441 20.51 -0.08 5.84
N GLY A 442 21.75 0.27 5.49
CA GLY A 442 22.96 -0.26 6.12
C GLY A 442 23.29 -1.71 5.71
N LYS A 443 22.51 -2.32 4.80
CA LYS A 443 22.74 -3.66 4.24
C LYS A 443 23.36 -3.57 2.84
N THR A 444 24.05 -4.63 2.42
CA THR A 444 24.69 -4.73 1.11
C THR A 444 23.92 -5.69 0.21
N GLY A 445 23.65 -5.27 -1.03
CA GLY A 445 23.04 -6.11 -2.07
C GLY A 445 24.03 -7.09 -2.71
N LEU A 446 23.53 -8.00 -3.54
CA LEU A 446 24.36 -8.92 -4.34
C LEU A 446 24.17 -8.63 -5.83
N ILE A 447 25.27 -8.42 -6.54
CA ILE A 447 25.24 -8.18 -7.99
C ILE A 447 24.78 -9.46 -8.70
N ASN A 448 23.79 -9.33 -9.59
CA ASN A 448 23.35 -10.42 -10.44
C ASN A 448 24.39 -10.66 -11.54
N LEU A 449 24.96 -11.86 -11.58
CA LEU A 449 26.02 -12.26 -12.53
C LEU A 449 25.44 -12.83 -13.84
N GLY A 450 24.14 -12.64 -14.06
CA GLY A 450 23.36 -13.17 -15.19
C GLY A 450 22.54 -14.39 -14.76
N ASN A 451 21.23 -14.19 -14.58
CA ASN A 451 20.28 -15.21 -14.10
C ASN A 451 20.69 -15.88 -12.77
N THR A 452 21.38 -15.16 -11.87
CA THR A 452 21.80 -15.68 -10.56
C THR A 452 20.92 -15.23 -9.38
N CYS A 453 19.74 -14.67 -9.66
CA CYS A 453 18.83 -14.18 -8.61
C CYS A 453 18.34 -15.28 -7.66
N TYR A 454 18.25 -16.54 -8.13
CA TYR A 454 17.94 -17.71 -7.32
C TYR A 454 18.98 -17.91 -6.20
N MET A 455 20.26 -17.73 -6.52
CA MET A 455 21.37 -17.81 -5.57
C MET A 455 21.39 -16.60 -4.65
N ASN A 456 21.28 -15.39 -5.21
CA ASN A 456 21.33 -14.14 -4.42
C ASN A 456 20.26 -14.12 -3.33
N SER A 457 19.02 -14.51 -3.66
CA SER A 457 17.90 -14.54 -2.71
C SER A 457 18.12 -15.55 -1.58
N VAL A 458 18.67 -16.72 -1.90
CA VAL A 458 19.02 -17.75 -0.90
C VAL A 458 20.14 -17.27 0.01
N LEU A 459 21.19 -16.65 -0.54
CA LEU A 459 22.33 -16.17 0.24
C LEU A 459 21.94 -15.03 1.19
N GLN A 460 21.08 -14.11 0.75
CA GLN A 460 20.56 -13.06 1.62
C GLN A 460 19.65 -13.64 2.73
N ALA A 461 18.82 -14.63 2.41
CA ALA A 461 18.00 -15.33 3.39
C ALA A 461 18.85 -16.06 4.45
N LEU A 462 19.93 -16.73 4.05
CA LEU A 462 20.88 -17.39 4.96
C LEU A 462 21.73 -16.39 5.77
N PHE A 463 22.14 -15.27 5.16
CA PHE A 463 22.90 -14.21 5.84
C PHE A 463 22.07 -13.53 6.94
N MET A 464 20.76 -13.40 6.73
CA MET A 464 19.83 -12.84 7.72
C MET A 464 19.45 -13.83 8.83
N ALA A 465 19.76 -15.12 8.69
CA ALA A 465 19.73 -16.08 9.79
C ALA A 465 20.93 -15.82 10.73
N THR A 466 20.71 -14.99 11.76
CA THR A 466 21.77 -14.37 12.55
C THR A 466 22.67 -15.38 13.27
N ASP A 467 22.13 -16.50 13.76
CA ASP A 467 22.94 -17.48 14.49
C ASP A 467 23.84 -18.26 13.52
N PHE A 468 23.30 -18.63 12.35
CA PHE A 468 24.07 -19.26 11.28
C PHE A 468 25.19 -18.33 10.79
N ARG A 469 24.87 -17.05 10.50
CA ARG A 469 25.87 -16.05 10.11
C ARG A 469 26.99 -15.93 11.15
N ARG A 470 26.66 -15.78 12.43
CA ARG A 470 27.65 -15.65 13.51
C ARG A 470 28.54 -16.87 13.62
N GLN A 471 27.97 -18.07 13.53
CA GLN A 471 28.73 -19.31 13.60
C GLN A 471 29.69 -19.43 12.40
N VAL A 472 29.22 -19.16 11.17
CA VAL A 472 30.06 -19.14 9.97
C VAL A 472 31.21 -18.13 10.10
N LEU A 473 30.95 -16.91 10.57
CA LEU A 473 31.98 -15.88 10.77
C LEU A 473 32.99 -16.24 11.88
N SER A 474 32.60 -17.09 12.85
CA SER A 474 33.48 -17.54 13.94
C SER A 474 34.37 -18.75 13.60
N LEU A 475 34.14 -19.42 12.48
CA LEU A 475 34.92 -20.61 12.09
C LEU A 475 36.38 -20.24 11.79
N ASN A 476 37.31 -21.09 12.25
CA ASN A 476 38.72 -20.94 11.91
C ASN A 476 39.09 -21.84 10.72
N LEU A 477 39.13 -21.26 9.51
CA LEU A 477 39.32 -21.99 8.25
C LEU A 477 40.69 -21.73 7.60
N ASN A 478 41.69 -21.31 8.38
CA ASN A 478 43.03 -20.97 7.90
C ASN A 478 43.64 -22.13 7.08
N GLY A 479 44.23 -21.81 5.92
CA GLY A 479 44.89 -22.79 5.05
C GLY A 479 43.98 -23.76 4.27
N THR A 480 42.66 -23.74 4.47
CA THR A 480 41.72 -24.58 3.70
C THR A 480 41.21 -23.89 2.43
N HIS A 481 40.92 -24.65 1.37
CA HIS A 481 40.21 -24.20 0.16
C HIS A 481 38.79 -24.79 0.12
N SER A 482 38.04 -24.58 1.20
CA SER A 482 36.70 -25.15 1.37
C SER A 482 35.58 -24.24 0.86
N LEU A 483 34.43 -24.83 0.54
CA LEU A 483 33.23 -24.07 0.20
C LEU A 483 32.80 -23.19 1.39
N MET A 484 32.88 -23.71 2.61
CA MET A 484 32.60 -22.96 3.83
C MET A 484 33.46 -21.69 3.96
N LYS A 485 34.73 -21.73 3.54
CA LYS A 485 35.61 -20.54 3.57
C LYS A 485 35.19 -19.48 2.57
N THR A 486 34.77 -19.90 1.37
CA THR A 486 34.24 -18.95 0.37
C THR A 486 32.91 -18.34 0.83
N LEU A 487 32.07 -19.09 1.57
CA LEU A 487 30.86 -18.57 2.21
C LEU A 487 31.18 -17.59 3.33
N GLN A 488 32.16 -17.91 4.19
CA GLN A 488 32.64 -17.03 5.25
C GLN A 488 33.16 -15.70 4.67
N HIS A 489 33.94 -15.77 3.58
CA HIS A 489 34.41 -14.59 2.87
C HIS A 489 33.24 -13.74 2.37
N LEU A 490 32.26 -14.36 1.70
CA LEU A 490 31.05 -13.68 1.24
C LEU A 490 30.30 -12.97 2.38
N PHE A 491 30.05 -13.66 3.50
CA PHE A 491 29.33 -13.10 4.65
C PHE A 491 30.11 -11.96 5.30
N ALA A 492 31.44 -12.07 5.40
CA ALA A 492 32.28 -11.01 5.93
C ALA A 492 32.22 -9.75 5.05
N PHE A 493 32.20 -9.91 3.72
CA PHE A 493 32.00 -8.80 2.79
C PHE A 493 30.60 -8.20 2.91
N LEU A 494 29.53 -9.00 2.98
CA LEU A 494 28.17 -8.49 3.17
C LEU A 494 27.98 -7.72 4.48
N ALA A 495 28.72 -8.07 5.53
CA ALA A 495 28.69 -7.37 6.81
C ALA A 495 29.48 -6.05 6.81
N HIS A 496 30.64 -6.01 6.13
CA HIS A 496 31.63 -4.94 6.34
C HIS A 496 32.07 -4.15 5.09
N THR A 497 31.72 -4.56 3.88
CA THR A 497 32.04 -3.78 2.67
C THR A 497 31.34 -2.43 2.70
N GLN A 498 32.00 -1.40 2.16
CA GLN A 498 31.42 -0.07 1.97
C GLN A 498 30.77 0.09 0.60
N ARG A 499 30.70 -0.97 -0.21
CA ARG A 499 29.98 -0.97 -1.49
C ARG A 499 28.49 -1.15 -1.27
N GLU A 500 27.67 -0.60 -2.17
CA GLU A 500 26.22 -0.80 -2.18
C GLU A 500 25.84 -2.25 -2.48
N ALA A 501 26.60 -2.90 -3.37
CA ALA A 501 26.44 -4.29 -3.74
C ALA A 501 27.78 -5.00 -3.92
N TYR A 502 27.82 -6.28 -3.55
CA TYR A 502 28.98 -7.16 -3.69
C TYR A 502 28.76 -8.18 -4.81
N ALA A 503 29.79 -8.49 -5.60
CA ALA A 503 29.72 -9.50 -6.65
C ALA A 503 30.23 -10.86 -6.13
N PRO A 504 29.35 -11.86 -5.93
CA PRO A 504 29.73 -13.14 -5.33
C PRO A 504 30.37 -14.11 -6.35
N GLN A 505 31.30 -13.65 -7.20
CA GLN A 505 31.86 -14.47 -8.29
C GLN A 505 32.59 -15.72 -7.78
N ILE A 506 33.49 -15.53 -6.80
CA ILE A 506 34.29 -16.63 -6.21
C ILE A 506 33.38 -17.70 -5.61
N PHE A 507 32.32 -17.26 -4.93
CA PHE A 507 31.37 -18.17 -4.31
C PHE A 507 30.44 -18.84 -5.33
N PHE A 508 30.02 -18.12 -6.38
CA PHE A 508 29.24 -18.68 -7.48
C PHE A 508 29.97 -19.83 -8.17
N ASP A 509 31.25 -19.66 -8.49
CA ASP A 509 32.05 -20.69 -9.16
C ASP A 509 32.26 -21.93 -8.28
N ALA A 510 32.37 -21.75 -6.96
CA ALA A 510 32.56 -22.84 -6.00
C ALA A 510 31.27 -23.58 -5.62
N SER A 511 30.13 -22.87 -5.54
CA SER A 511 28.86 -23.40 -4.99
C SER A 511 27.87 -23.93 -6.04
N ARG A 512 28.15 -23.75 -7.34
CA ARG A 512 27.21 -24.11 -8.41
C ARG A 512 27.03 -25.64 -8.52
N PRO A 513 25.78 -26.15 -8.55
CA PRO A 513 25.52 -27.55 -8.86
C PRO A 513 26.12 -27.98 -10.20
N PRO A 514 26.75 -29.16 -10.32
CA PRO A 514 27.40 -29.59 -11.56
C PRO A 514 26.46 -29.63 -12.78
N TRP A 515 25.18 -29.89 -12.57
CA TRP A 515 24.16 -29.97 -13.62
C TRP A 515 23.49 -28.61 -13.95
N PHE A 516 23.80 -27.54 -13.23
CA PHE A 516 23.27 -26.20 -13.53
C PHE A 516 24.07 -25.56 -14.65
N THR A 517 23.40 -25.17 -15.73
CA THR A 517 24.06 -24.49 -16.84
C THR A 517 24.33 -23.02 -16.44
N PRO A 518 25.57 -22.50 -16.56
CA PRO A 518 25.86 -21.10 -16.25
C PRO A 518 24.95 -20.16 -17.04
N ARG A 519 24.50 -19.06 -16.41
CA ARG A 519 23.58 -18.06 -16.99
C ARG A 519 22.20 -18.57 -17.40
N SER A 520 21.79 -19.77 -16.99
CA SER A 520 20.40 -20.23 -17.09
C SER A 520 19.63 -19.94 -15.79
N GLN A 521 18.31 -19.79 -15.89
CA GLN A 521 17.43 -19.69 -14.72
C GLN A 521 17.31 -21.06 -14.05
N GLN A 522 17.24 -21.07 -12.72
CA GLN A 522 17.32 -22.29 -11.90
C GLN A 522 16.40 -22.18 -10.68
N ASP A 523 16.05 -23.33 -10.10
CA ASP A 523 15.22 -23.40 -8.90
C ASP A 523 16.03 -23.04 -7.64
N CYS A 524 15.57 -22.04 -6.88
CA CYS A 524 16.30 -21.58 -5.69
C CYS A 524 16.26 -22.60 -4.53
N SER A 525 15.23 -23.44 -4.43
CA SER A 525 15.14 -24.49 -3.41
C SER A 525 16.09 -25.65 -3.71
N GLU A 526 16.28 -25.99 -4.99
CA GLU A 526 17.25 -27.00 -5.41
C GLU A 526 18.69 -26.53 -5.13
N TYR A 527 18.98 -25.27 -5.44
CA TYR A 527 20.26 -24.64 -5.08
C TYR A 527 20.49 -24.65 -3.56
N LEU A 528 19.48 -24.29 -2.76
CA LEU A 528 19.58 -24.28 -1.29
C LEU A 528 19.88 -25.67 -0.73
N ARG A 529 19.15 -26.71 -1.17
CA ARG A 529 19.41 -28.09 -0.72
C ARG A 529 20.83 -28.54 -1.08
N PHE A 530 21.23 -28.35 -2.33
CA PHE A 530 22.58 -28.68 -2.77
C PHE A 530 23.65 -27.95 -1.95
N LEU A 531 23.46 -26.65 -1.69
CA LEU A 531 24.40 -25.85 -0.90
C LEU A 531 24.52 -26.40 0.53
N LEU A 532 23.40 -26.66 1.21
CA LEU A 532 23.41 -27.19 2.58
C LEU A 532 24.04 -28.58 2.64
N ASP A 533 23.69 -29.48 1.72
CA ASP A 533 24.25 -30.84 1.65
C ASP A 533 25.76 -30.80 1.38
N ARG A 534 26.22 -29.92 0.49
CA ARG A 534 27.66 -29.77 0.20
C ARG A 534 28.45 -29.25 1.38
N LEU A 535 27.91 -28.27 2.11
CA LEU A 535 28.55 -27.75 3.32
C LEU A 535 28.60 -28.81 4.43
N ASP A 536 27.51 -29.59 4.58
CA ASP A 536 27.41 -30.67 5.55
C ASP A 536 28.40 -31.81 5.27
N GLU A 537 28.44 -32.31 4.03
CA GLU A 537 29.34 -33.40 3.63
C GLU A 537 30.82 -33.00 3.66
N GLU A 538 31.13 -31.75 3.32
CA GLU A 538 32.50 -31.22 3.44
C GLU A 538 32.94 -31.21 4.92
N GLU A 539 32.10 -30.74 5.83
CA GLU A 539 32.38 -30.74 7.27
C GLU A 539 32.51 -32.17 7.84
N LYS A 540 31.62 -33.08 7.44
CA LYS A 540 31.69 -34.52 7.81
C LYS A 540 32.99 -35.16 7.35
N THR A 541 33.41 -34.87 6.12
CA THR A 541 34.64 -35.42 5.54
C THR A 541 35.86 -34.92 6.32
N ILE A 542 35.93 -33.62 6.62
CA ILE A 542 37.02 -33.03 7.41
C ILE A 542 37.07 -33.65 8.82
N LYS A 543 35.93 -33.77 9.52
CA LYS A 543 35.87 -34.41 10.84
C LYS A 543 36.28 -35.88 10.81
N ALA A 544 35.85 -36.63 9.80
CA ALA A 544 36.21 -38.03 9.63
C ALA A 544 37.71 -38.22 9.37
N LEU A 545 38.36 -37.34 8.60
CA LEU A 545 39.80 -37.37 8.35
C LEU A 545 40.60 -37.06 9.62
N CYS A 546 40.20 -36.04 10.39
CA CYS A 546 40.83 -35.70 11.67
C CYS A 546 40.72 -36.82 12.72
N SER A 547 39.63 -37.61 12.70
CA SER A 547 39.42 -38.72 13.64
C SER A 547 40.28 -39.97 13.39
N LYS A 548 40.98 -40.06 12.25
CA LYS A 548 41.70 -41.27 11.79
C LYS A 548 43.23 -41.22 11.96
N LEU A 549 43.81 -40.13 12.45
CA LEU A 549 45.26 -40.08 12.76
C LEU A 549 45.56 -40.82 14.08
N PRO A 550 46.39 -41.90 14.08
CA PRO A 550 46.73 -42.62 15.31
C PRO A 550 47.73 -41.83 16.15
N SER A 551 47.39 -41.57 17.41
CA SER A 551 48.37 -41.26 18.45
C SER A 551 49.16 -42.53 18.76
N ASP A 552 50.40 -42.65 18.27
CA ASP A 552 51.52 -43.33 18.95
C ASP A 552 52.73 -43.49 18.00
N ALA A 553 53.81 -42.73 18.25
CA ALA A 553 55.19 -43.18 18.06
C ALA A 553 56.18 -42.24 18.80
N PRO A 554 57.31 -42.75 19.32
CA PRO A 554 58.10 -42.12 20.37
C PRO A 554 59.28 -41.26 19.85
N VAL A 555 59.63 -40.26 20.66
CA VAL A 555 60.76 -39.33 20.50
C VAL A 555 62.11 -40.06 20.61
N PRO A 556 63.12 -39.68 19.80
CA PRO A 556 64.45 -39.44 20.36
C PRO A 556 65.09 -38.12 19.88
N ASP A 557 65.35 -37.28 20.88
CA ASP A 557 66.56 -36.50 21.19
C ASP A 557 67.55 -36.05 20.09
N GLY A 558 67.87 -34.74 20.11
CA GLY A 558 69.24 -34.26 19.83
C GLY A 558 69.53 -33.42 18.58
N THR A 559 69.84 -32.14 18.83
CA THR A 559 70.82 -31.25 18.15
C THR A 559 70.48 -30.44 16.88
N VAL A 560 70.44 -29.11 17.11
CA VAL A 560 70.81 -27.90 16.34
C VAL A 560 71.42 -28.07 14.92
N GLU A 561 70.84 -27.39 13.91
CA GLU A 561 71.48 -26.30 13.13
C GLU A 561 70.58 -25.76 11.99
N GLU A 562 70.66 -24.46 11.74
CA GLU A 562 69.94 -23.68 10.72
C GLU A 562 70.45 -23.94 9.29
N SER A 563 69.56 -24.05 8.29
CA SER A 563 69.54 -23.20 7.08
C SER A 563 68.64 -23.73 5.94
N SER A 564 67.81 -22.80 5.43
CA SER A 564 67.27 -22.65 4.06
C SER A 564 66.47 -23.76 3.35
N ALA A 565 65.19 -23.46 3.17
CA ALA A 565 64.37 -23.59 1.95
C ALA A 565 64.16 -24.98 1.32
N SER A 566 62.96 -25.55 1.49
CA SER A 566 61.94 -25.79 0.45
C SER A 566 60.93 -26.88 0.85
N VAL A 567 59.70 -26.75 0.31
CA VAL A 567 58.54 -27.67 0.33
C VAL A 567 57.59 -27.55 1.55
N PRO A 568 56.28 -27.26 1.34
CA PRO A 568 55.24 -27.32 2.37
C PRO A 568 54.48 -28.66 2.32
N ASP A 569 54.86 -29.59 3.20
CA ASP A 569 54.03 -30.64 3.81
C ASP A 569 54.21 -30.41 5.34
N ASP A 570 53.28 -30.58 6.27
CA ASP A 570 52.00 -31.25 6.23
C ASP A 570 51.19 -30.81 7.48
N ILE A 571 49.93 -30.46 7.25
CA ILE A 571 48.72 -30.98 7.92
C ILE A 571 48.94 -31.59 9.32
N SER A 572 48.80 -30.80 10.38
CA SER A 572 48.36 -31.27 11.70
C SER A 572 48.15 -30.09 12.65
N ASN A 573 46.98 -30.08 13.30
CA ASN A 573 46.53 -29.17 14.35
C ASN A 573 46.01 -27.80 13.91
N HIS A 574 44.68 -27.67 13.85
CA HIS A 574 43.97 -26.52 14.46
C HIS A 574 42.44 -26.69 14.62
N TYR A 575 41.85 -27.85 14.30
CA TYR A 575 40.39 -28.09 14.43
C TYR A 575 39.89 -28.60 15.81
N CYS A 576 40.71 -28.63 16.86
CA CYS A 576 40.24 -29.06 18.19
C CYS A 576 40.17 -27.91 19.19
N THR A 577 38.97 -27.35 19.36
CA THR A 577 38.58 -26.63 20.58
C THR A 577 38.48 -27.63 21.74
N LYS A 578 39.21 -27.37 22.82
CA LYS A 578 39.17 -28.16 24.06
C LYS A 578 37.82 -27.98 24.77
N GLU A 579 36.96 -29.00 24.80
CA GLU A 579 36.00 -29.19 25.90
C GLU A 579 35.81 -30.68 26.26
N SER A 580 35.78 -30.90 27.59
CA SER A 580 35.38 -32.02 28.44
C SER A 580 35.10 -33.44 27.88
N LYS A 581 35.71 -34.43 28.55
CA LYS A 581 35.37 -35.86 28.48
C LYS A 581 33.92 -36.13 28.93
N GLY A 582 33.11 -36.75 28.07
CA GLY A 582 31.83 -37.37 28.46
C GLY A 582 30.97 -37.92 27.30
N CYS A 583 30.91 -39.25 27.17
CA CYS A 583 29.90 -40.08 26.50
C CYS A 583 29.48 -39.79 25.03
N GLY A 584 30.14 -40.45 24.07
CA GLY A 584 29.50 -41.27 23.03
C GLY A 584 28.58 -40.67 21.95
N ASN A 585 28.34 -39.36 21.86
CA ASN A 585 27.55 -38.77 20.76
C ASN A 585 28.46 -38.31 19.61
N LYS A 586 28.18 -38.77 18.38
CA LYS A 586 28.79 -38.23 17.16
C LYS A 586 28.56 -36.72 17.13
N GLU A 587 29.62 -35.90 17.06
CA GLU A 587 29.50 -34.45 16.95
C GLU A 587 28.75 -34.08 15.65
N LYS A 588 27.58 -33.44 15.80
CA LYS A 588 26.79 -32.91 14.69
C LYS A 588 27.55 -31.82 13.92
N THR A 589 27.27 -31.68 12.63
CA THR A 589 27.79 -30.55 11.84
C THR A 589 27.08 -29.23 12.16
N LEU A 590 27.65 -28.12 11.69
CA LEU A 590 27.00 -26.81 11.75
C LEU A 590 25.62 -26.84 11.09
N ILE A 591 25.52 -27.49 9.92
CA ILE A 591 24.26 -27.60 9.17
C ILE A 591 23.24 -28.46 9.93
N GLU A 592 23.66 -29.60 10.47
CA GLU A 592 22.80 -30.45 11.31
C GLU A 592 22.33 -29.75 12.60
N ASN A 593 23.16 -28.88 13.17
CA ASN A 593 22.79 -28.11 14.37
C ASN A 593 21.80 -26.99 14.07
N MET A 594 21.95 -26.31 12.93
CA MET A 594 21.12 -25.14 12.59
C MET A 594 19.83 -25.53 11.85
N PHE A 595 19.91 -26.40 10.84
CA PHE A 595 18.81 -26.71 9.93
C PHE A 595 18.34 -28.18 10.03
N GLY A 596 19.07 -29.05 10.74
CA GLY A 596 18.78 -30.48 10.81
C GLY A 596 17.61 -30.81 11.74
N GLY A 597 16.58 -31.47 11.19
CA GLY A 597 15.49 -32.10 11.93
C GLY A 597 15.41 -33.61 11.70
N LYS A 598 14.56 -34.30 12.45
CA LYS A 598 14.27 -35.73 12.24
C LYS A 598 12.79 -36.01 12.12
N LEU A 599 12.43 -36.78 11.11
CA LEU A 599 11.08 -37.23 10.80
C LEU A 599 10.98 -38.74 11.01
N GLN A 600 9.88 -39.21 11.58
CA GLN A 600 9.58 -40.63 11.71
C GLN A 600 8.34 -40.96 10.89
N THR A 601 8.49 -41.90 9.96
CA THR A 601 7.37 -42.48 9.21
C THR A 601 7.00 -43.80 9.87
N ASN A 602 5.75 -43.95 10.30
CA ASN A 602 5.21 -45.22 10.80
C ASN A 602 4.25 -45.80 9.75
N ILE A 603 4.38 -47.08 9.46
CA ILE A 603 3.45 -47.81 8.58
C ILE A 603 2.82 -48.93 9.39
N CYS A 604 1.51 -48.84 9.66
CA CYS A 604 0.73 -49.81 10.41
C CYS A 604 -0.09 -50.69 9.45
N CYS A 605 0.21 -51.98 9.39
CA CYS A 605 -0.60 -52.93 8.61
C CYS A 605 -2.00 -53.05 9.23
N LEU A 606 -3.06 -52.79 8.45
CA LEU A 606 -4.44 -52.82 8.96
C LEU A 606 -4.94 -54.25 9.22
N ASN A 607 -4.30 -55.26 8.63
CA ASN A 607 -4.65 -56.67 8.83
C ASN A 607 -4.04 -57.23 10.13
N CYS A 608 -2.71 -57.21 10.29
CA CYS A 608 -2.03 -57.80 11.45
C CYS A 608 -1.63 -56.80 12.56
N ARG A 609 -1.93 -55.51 12.38
CA ARG A 609 -1.57 -54.42 13.31
C ARG A 609 -0.07 -54.27 13.60
N SER A 610 0.79 -54.82 12.73
CA SER A 610 2.24 -54.62 12.87
C SER A 610 2.66 -53.25 12.36
N THR A 611 3.45 -52.53 13.15
CA THR A 611 3.96 -51.21 12.78
C THR A 611 5.44 -51.26 12.42
N SER A 612 5.78 -50.82 11.21
CA SER A 612 7.16 -50.51 10.80
C SER A 612 7.45 -49.04 11.09
N LYS A 613 8.64 -48.72 11.60
CA LYS A 613 9.06 -47.34 11.92
C LYS A 613 10.36 -47.04 11.19
N LYS A 614 10.39 -45.97 10.39
CA LYS A 614 11.60 -45.49 9.70
C LYS A 614 11.89 -44.05 10.13
N ARG A 615 13.12 -43.77 10.54
CA ARG A 615 13.58 -42.41 10.90
C ARG A 615 14.48 -41.86 9.82
N GLU A 616 14.23 -40.62 9.41
CA GLU A 616 14.94 -39.91 8.35
C GLU A 616 15.30 -38.50 8.85
N ALA A 617 16.47 -38.00 8.44
CA ALA A 617 16.86 -36.61 8.70
C ALA A 617 16.32 -35.70 7.59
N PHE A 618 16.03 -34.45 7.90
CA PHE A 618 15.62 -33.44 6.92
C PHE A 618 16.28 -32.09 7.20
N THR A 619 16.48 -31.29 6.15
CA THR A 619 16.91 -29.88 6.20
C THR A 619 15.80 -28.92 5.77
N ASP A 620 14.90 -29.37 4.88
CA ASP A 620 13.67 -28.68 4.51
C ASP A 620 12.45 -29.62 4.54
N LEU A 621 11.26 -29.03 4.71
CA LEU A 621 9.98 -29.71 4.51
C LEU A 621 9.32 -29.21 3.22
N SER A 622 9.08 -30.13 2.29
CA SER A 622 8.44 -29.86 1.01
C SER A 622 6.91 -30.00 1.13
N LEU A 623 6.21 -28.87 1.18
CA LEU A 623 4.78 -28.80 1.43
C LEU A 623 3.98 -28.84 0.12
N ALA A 624 3.24 -29.92 -0.09
CA ALA A 624 2.38 -30.12 -1.27
C ALA A 624 1.00 -29.48 -1.11
N PHE A 625 0.43 -29.01 -2.22
CA PHE A 625 -0.94 -28.51 -2.26
C PHE A 625 -1.94 -29.67 -2.31
N CYS A 626 -3.03 -29.59 -1.53
CA CYS A 626 -4.04 -30.64 -1.47
C CYS A 626 -4.90 -30.67 -2.75
N PRO A 627 -5.10 -31.84 -3.41
CA PRO A 627 -5.88 -31.96 -4.64
C PRO A 627 -7.36 -31.55 -4.52
N THR A 628 -7.94 -31.60 -3.31
CA THR A 628 -9.40 -31.50 -3.09
C THR A 628 -9.97 -30.07 -3.09
N LEU A 629 -9.13 -29.03 -3.23
CA LEU A 629 -9.58 -27.64 -3.32
C LEU A 629 -9.63 -27.11 -4.76
N VAL A 630 -9.12 -27.86 -5.74
CA VAL A 630 -8.94 -27.38 -7.12
C VAL A 630 -10.08 -27.82 -8.07
N ASP A 631 -10.84 -28.89 -7.76
CA ASP A 631 -11.84 -29.48 -8.67
C ASP A 631 -13.25 -29.64 -8.07
N LYS A 632 -13.94 -28.53 -7.79
CA LYS A 632 -15.43 -28.52 -7.72
C LYS A 632 -16.03 -27.36 -8.51
N ALA A 633 -15.79 -27.33 -9.82
CA ALA A 633 -16.74 -26.77 -10.77
C ALA A 633 -17.69 -27.89 -11.22
N VAL A 634 -18.99 -27.67 -11.03
CA VAL A 634 -20.10 -28.57 -11.30
C VAL A 634 -20.24 -28.84 -12.81
N PRO A 635 -20.44 -30.09 -13.26
CA PRO A 635 -21.18 -30.37 -14.48
C PRO A 635 -22.63 -30.73 -14.11
N SER A 636 -23.56 -29.87 -14.47
CA SER A 636 -24.99 -30.17 -14.47
C SER A 636 -25.31 -31.15 -15.61
N THR A 637 -25.75 -32.35 -15.26
CA THR A 637 -26.46 -33.28 -16.15
C THR A 637 -27.79 -32.67 -16.62
N LEU A 638 -28.08 -32.69 -17.93
CA LEU A 638 -29.05 -33.63 -18.54
C LEU A 638 -29.26 -33.30 -20.03
N GLY A 639 -29.07 -34.30 -20.90
CA GLY A 639 -29.39 -34.23 -22.32
C GLY A 639 -28.99 -35.53 -23.03
N SER A 640 -29.90 -36.50 -23.06
CA SER A 640 -29.82 -37.81 -23.72
C SER A 640 -29.40 -37.76 -25.20
N PRO A 641 -28.88 -38.87 -25.74
CA PRO A 641 -29.49 -39.37 -26.98
C PRO A 641 -29.72 -40.88 -27.02
N LYS A 642 -30.72 -41.25 -27.83
CA LYS A 642 -31.16 -42.60 -28.15
C LYS A 642 -30.10 -43.39 -28.94
N GLN A 643 -29.93 -44.64 -28.53
CA GLN A 643 -29.66 -45.88 -29.31
C GLN A 643 -29.12 -45.82 -30.76
N LYS A 644 -27.93 -46.44 -30.90
CA LYS A 644 -27.57 -47.65 -31.70
C LYS A 644 -27.33 -47.58 -33.23
N ASP A 645 -26.26 -48.32 -33.59
CA ASP A 645 -25.87 -48.95 -34.87
C ASP A 645 -25.33 -47.97 -35.94
N ASP A 646 -24.29 -48.19 -36.75
CA ASP A 646 -23.36 -49.29 -37.06
C ASP A 646 -22.16 -48.70 -37.87
N ASP A 647 -21.05 -49.46 -37.98
CA ASP A 647 -20.01 -49.50 -39.05
C ASP A 647 -18.91 -48.41 -39.24
N CYS A 648 -17.71 -48.77 -38.74
CA CYS A 648 -16.43 -49.04 -39.40
C CYS A 648 -15.82 -48.23 -40.60
N ILE A 649 -14.63 -47.68 -40.31
CA ILE A 649 -13.27 -47.85 -40.95
C ILE A 649 -12.97 -47.27 -42.37
N GLU A 650 -12.04 -46.30 -42.46
CA GLU A 650 -10.75 -46.26 -43.22
C GLU A 650 -10.19 -44.82 -43.25
N ILE A 651 -9.06 -44.46 -42.60
CA ILE A 651 -7.61 -44.62 -42.90
C ILE A 651 -7.03 -43.57 -43.88
N ASP A 652 -5.89 -43.00 -43.43
CA ASP A 652 -4.79 -42.30 -44.12
C ASP A 652 -4.93 -40.88 -44.68
N ILE A 653 -4.18 -39.95 -44.06
CA ILE A 653 -3.38 -38.95 -44.79
C ILE A 653 -2.04 -38.72 -44.05
N THR A 654 -0.93 -39.02 -44.72
CA THR A 654 0.43 -38.55 -44.41
C THR A 654 0.91 -37.50 -45.42
N PRO A 655 1.95 -36.71 -45.09
CA PRO A 655 2.07 -35.28 -45.44
C PRO A 655 3.20 -34.97 -46.43
N SER A 656 3.29 -33.74 -46.98
CA SER A 656 4.57 -33.06 -47.32
C SER A 656 4.31 -31.58 -47.73
N VAL A 657 4.95 -30.60 -47.08
CA VAL A 657 6.24 -29.91 -47.40
C VAL A 657 6.11 -28.85 -48.50
N GLU A 658 6.30 -27.57 -48.14
CA GLU A 658 6.64 -26.50 -49.10
C GLU A 658 7.62 -25.46 -48.50
N ALA A 659 8.66 -25.18 -49.28
CA ALA A 659 9.40 -23.92 -49.44
C ALA A 659 10.40 -24.09 -50.60
N PRO A 660 11.00 -23.05 -51.20
CA PRO A 660 10.59 -21.64 -51.37
C PRO A 660 10.82 -21.15 -52.84
N SER A 661 10.52 -19.87 -53.15
CA SER A 661 11.49 -18.88 -53.71
C SER A 661 10.88 -17.74 -54.58
N THR A 662 11.24 -16.51 -54.18
CA THR A 662 11.70 -15.32 -54.97
C THR A 662 10.83 -14.48 -55.95
N HIS A 663 11.00 -13.16 -55.76
CA HIS A 663 11.11 -12.03 -56.71
C HIS A 663 9.92 -11.06 -56.96
N VAL A 664 10.15 -9.81 -56.49
CA VAL A 664 9.63 -8.47 -56.87
C VAL A 664 10.41 -8.04 -58.18
N PRO A 665 10.08 -7.01 -59.03
CA PRO A 665 9.49 -5.70 -58.66
C PRO A 665 8.71 -4.83 -59.69
N ALA A 666 8.15 -3.71 -59.15
CA ALA A 666 7.95 -2.34 -59.71
C ALA A 666 7.08 -2.16 -60.99
N THR A 667 6.45 -1.02 -61.35
CA THR A 667 6.74 0.44 -61.28
C THR A 667 5.44 1.22 -61.64
N GLU A 668 5.15 2.34 -60.96
CA GLU A 668 5.06 3.73 -61.47
C GLU A 668 3.76 4.23 -62.15
N ASP A 669 3.26 5.33 -61.57
CA ASP A 669 2.97 6.63 -62.20
C ASP A 669 1.57 7.13 -62.61
N LEU A 670 1.38 8.41 -62.23
CA LEU A 670 0.76 9.55 -62.93
C LEU A 670 -0.76 9.82 -62.83
N THR A 671 -1.02 10.85 -62.00
CA THR A 671 -1.68 12.15 -62.32
C THR A 671 -3.20 12.35 -62.48
N VAL A 672 -3.70 13.24 -61.60
CA VAL A 672 -4.38 14.53 -61.84
C VAL A 672 -5.79 14.54 -62.46
N GLY A 673 -6.77 14.69 -61.55
CA GLY A 673 -7.72 15.82 -61.50
C GLY A 673 -8.98 15.82 -62.39
N PRO A 674 -9.90 16.81 -62.27
CA PRO A 674 -10.19 17.62 -61.08
C PRO A 674 -11.69 18.09 -60.95
N VAL A 675 -12.01 18.77 -59.82
CA VAL A 675 -13.02 19.82 -59.54
C VAL A 675 -14.51 19.65 -59.93
N LYS A 676 -15.44 19.76 -58.95
CA LYS A 676 -16.38 20.92 -58.79
C LYS A 676 -17.53 20.70 -57.80
N ASP A 677 -17.49 21.55 -56.76
CA ASP A 677 -18.51 22.54 -56.35
C ASP A 677 -19.95 22.14 -55.95
N GLN A 678 -20.21 22.39 -54.66
CA GLN A 678 -21.20 23.36 -54.11
C GLN A 678 -22.69 23.00 -53.89
N SER A 679 -23.10 23.41 -52.68
CA SER A 679 -24.35 24.11 -52.30
C SER A 679 -25.57 23.31 -51.79
N GLU A 680 -25.76 23.42 -50.47
CA GLU A 680 -26.85 24.09 -49.73
C GLU A 680 -28.34 23.66 -49.81
N CYS A 681 -28.93 23.72 -48.59
CA CYS A 681 -30.31 24.10 -48.18
C CYS A 681 -31.35 23.04 -47.74
N GLU A 682 -31.64 23.08 -46.42
CA GLU A 682 -32.93 23.24 -45.69
C GLU A 682 -34.26 22.67 -46.25
N ASP A 683 -35.00 21.88 -45.44
CA ASP A 683 -36.29 22.23 -44.78
C ASP A 683 -37.21 21.02 -44.40
N VAL A 684 -37.36 20.81 -43.08
CA VAL A 684 -38.59 20.73 -42.24
C VAL A 684 -39.96 20.16 -42.77
N LYS A 685 -40.46 19.13 -42.03
CA LYS A 685 -41.85 18.81 -41.52
C LYS A 685 -42.72 17.60 -42.04
N THR A 686 -42.89 16.64 -41.12
CA THR A 686 -44.14 15.99 -40.56
C THR A 686 -44.89 14.80 -41.22
N ASN A 687 -44.91 13.71 -40.43
CA ASN A 687 -46.03 12.85 -39.94
C ASN A 687 -46.33 11.43 -40.51
N ASP A 688 -46.21 10.47 -39.57
CA ASP A 688 -47.02 9.29 -39.24
C ASP A 688 -47.14 8.07 -40.20
N SER A 689 -46.48 6.95 -39.88
CA SER A 689 -47.03 5.85 -39.05
C SER A 689 -46.30 4.49 -39.23
N CYS A 690 -45.98 3.88 -38.06
CA CYS A 690 -45.75 2.46 -37.72
C CYS A 690 -44.86 1.52 -38.56
N ALA A 691 -43.70 1.14 -38.00
CA ALA A 691 -43.30 -0.27 -37.75
C ALA A 691 -42.20 -0.33 -36.67
N LEU A 692 -42.39 -1.23 -35.68
CA LEU A 692 -41.48 -1.53 -34.57
C LEU A 692 -40.23 -2.30 -35.05
N GLU A 693 -39.06 -2.02 -34.44
CA GLU A 693 -38.35 -2.96 -33.54
C GLU A 693 -37.04 -2.34 -32.99
N ASN A 694 -36.98 -2.26 -31.66
CA ASN A 694 -35.79 -2.13 -30.81
C ASN A 694 -36.04 -3.07 -29.63
N PRO A 695 -34.99 -3.63 -29.02
CA PRO A 695 -35.06 -3.79 -27.58
C PRO A 695 -33.79 -3.29 -26.88
N THR A 696 -33.98 -2.23 -26.11
CA THR A 696 -33.37 -2.08 -24.79
C THR A 696 -34.35 -2.65 -23.76
N CYS A 697 -33.84 -3.34 -22.74
CA CYS A 697 -34.53 -3.43 -21.46
C CYS A 697 -33.53 -3.54 -20.32
N ALA A 698 -33.54 -2.50 -19.47
CA ALA A 698 -33.34 -2.65 -18.04
C ALA A 698 -34.61 -3.31 -17.44
N ASN A 699 -34.49 -3.94 -16.26
CA ASN A 699 -35.36 -3.64 -15.12
C ASN A 699 -35.02 -4.44 -13.85
N VAL A 700 -34.84 -3.67 -12.78
CA VAL A 700 -35.58 -3.67 -11.49
C VAL A 700 -35.65 -4.94 -10.64
N VAL A 701 -35.22 -4.73 -9.40
CA VAL A 701 -35.28 -5.58 -8.23
C VAL A 701 -36.62 -5.35 -7.52
N ASP A 702 -37.40 -6.42 -7.28
CA ASP A 702 -38.44 -6.46 -6.25
C ASP A 702 -37.90 -7.20 -5.02
N SER A 703 -38.10 -6.61 -3.85
CA SER A 703 -37.89 -7.24 -2.54
C SER A 703 -39.24 -7.57 -1.93
N GLU A 704 -39.44 -8.80 -1.44
CA GLU A 704 -39.95 -9.05 -0.09
C GLU A 704 -39.96 -10.56 0.30
N ASN A 705 -39.41 -10.79 1.50
CA ASN A 705 -39.69 -11.82 2.50
C ASN A 705 -39.10 -13.26 2.46
N MET A 706 -38.01 -13.35 3.24
CA MET A 706 -37.77 -14.23 4.40
C MET A 706 -37.44 -15.73 4.23
N SER A 707 -36.16 -15.98 4.55
CA SER A 707 -35.68 -16.86 5.63
C SER A 707 -34.89 -18.11 5.22
N THR A 708 -33.76 -18.28 5.92
CA THR A 708 -32.85 -19.44 6.04
C THR A 708 -31.61 -19.51 5.12
N GLN A 709 -30.49 -19.01 5.67
CA GLN A 709 -29.12 -19.57 5.69
C GLN A 709 -28.54 -20.26 4.43
N ASN A 710 -27.41 -19.74 3.91
CA ASN A 710 -26.09 -20.30 4.29
C ASN A 710 -24.90 -19.40 3.90
N ASN A 711 -24.11 -19.02 4.91
CA ASN A 711 -22.77 -18.44 4.76
C ASN A 711 -21.80 -19.50 4.20
N ARG A 712 -21.18 -19.25 3.04
CA ARG A 712 -19.87 -19.84 2.69
C ARG A 712 -18.88 -18.72 2.43
N ARG A 713 -18.14 -18.33 3.47
CA ARG A 713 -16.86 -17.63 3.31
C ARG A 713 -15.88 -18.64 2.72
N GLU A 714 -15.32 -18.36 1.54
CA GLU A 714 -14.15 -19.09 1.03
C GLU A 714 -13.00 -18.97 2.06
N ARG A 715 -12.51 -20.08 2.58
CA ARG A 715 -11.34 -20.13 3.46
C ARG A 715 -10.09 -20.00 2.60
N THR A 716 -9.25 -19.00 2.87
CA THR A 716 -7.91 -18.88 2.29
C THR A 716 -7.00 -19.98 2.85
N LEU A 717 -6.24 -20.65 1.99
CA LEU A 717 -5.29 -21.70 2.37
C LEU A 717 -4.12 -21.09 3.17
N SER A 718 -3.67 -21.73 4.24
CA SER A 718 -2.54 -21.25 5.06
C SER A 718 -1.35 -22.21 5.05
N VAL A 719 -0.15 -21.72 5.40
CA VAL A 719 1.05 -22.57 5.59
C VAL A 719 0.78 -23.65 6.65
N THR A 720 0.01 -23.32 7.69
CA THR A 720 -0.39 -24.28 8.73
C THR A 720 -1.24 -25.41 8.15
N ASP A 721 -2.16 -25.11 7.22
CA ASP A 721 -2.97 -26.14 6.55
C ASP A 721 -2.10 -27.06 5.69
N LEU A 722 -1.12 -26.51 4.98
CA LEU A 722 -0.18 -27.28 4.17
C LEU A 722 0.72 -28.18 5.04
N LEU A 723 1.16 -27.68 6.19
CA LEU A 723 1.94 -28.46 7.15
C LEU A 723 1.11 -29.58 7.79
N ASN A 724 -0.14 -29.30 8.17
CA ASN A 724 -1.07 -30.30 8.70
C ASN A 724 -1.37 -31.37 7.64
N TYR A 725 -1.52 -30.97 6.37
CA TYR A 725 -1.68 -31.91 5.26
C TYR A 725 -0.45 -32.80 5.07
N PHE A 726 0.75 -32.23 5.17
CA PHE A 726 2.00 -33.00 5.10
C PHE A 726 2.12 -34.06 6.21
N LEU A 727 1.58 -33.79 7.41
CA LEU A 727 1.63 -34.70 8.56
C LEU A 727 0.37 -35.59 8.69
N ALA A 728 -0.61 -35.44 7.80
CA ALA A 728 -1.85 -36.19 7.87
C ALA A 728 -1.63 -37.70 7.63
N PRO A 729 -2.40 -38.58 8.29
CA PRO A 729 -2.35 -40.01 8.02
C PRO A 729 -2.82 -40.31 6.59
N GLU A 730 -2.07 -41.17 5.90
CA GLU A 730 -2.34 -41.62 4.53
C GLU A 730 -2.68 -43.11 4.54
N ILE A 731 -3.78 -43.50 3.90
CA ILE A 731 -4.13 -44.91 3.74
C ILE A 731 -3.47 -45.43 2.46
N LEU A 732 -2.63 -46.45 2.61
CA LEU A 732 -1.98 -47.19 1.53
C LEU A 732 -2.90 -48.35 1.11
N ASP A 733 -3.69 -48.14 0.05
CA ASP A 733 -4.60 -49.12 -0.53
C ASP A 733 -4.50 -49.19 -2.07
N GLY A 734 -5.28 -50.09 -2.69
CA GLY A 734 -5.27 -50.28 -4.14
C GLY A 734 -3.89 -50.66 -4.69
N ASP A 735 -3.40 -49.90 -5.67
CA ASP A 735 -2.09 -50.10 -6.29
C ASP A 735 -0.91 -49.73 -5.36
N ASN A 736 -1.18 -48.98 -4.28
CA ASN A 736 -0.17 -48.50 -3.33
C ASN A 736 -0.10 -49.34 -2.04
N GLN A 737 -0.65 -50.56 -2.04
CA GLN A 737 -0.64 -51.43 -0.87
C GLN A 737 0.77 -51.69 -0.31
N TYR A 738 0.88 -51.77 1.02
CA TYR A 738 2.13 -52.04 1.72
C TYR A 738 2.42 -53.55 1.74
N TYR A 739 3.61 -53.95 1.34
CA TYR A 739 4.08 -55.32 1.52
C TYR A 739 4.44 -55.56 3.00
N CYS A 740 3.57 -56.26 3.71
CA CYS A 740 3.78 -56.57 5.12
C CYS A 740 4.56 -57.88 5.27
N GLU A 741 5.80 -57.80 5.78
CA GLU A 741 6.65 -58.97 5.99
C GLU A 741 6.02 -60.03 6.91
N LYS A 742 5.24 -59.62 7.91
CA LYS A 742 4.52 -60.56 8.81
C LYS A 742 3.35 -61.28 8.13
N CYS A 743 2.70 -60.63 7.17
CA CYS A 743 1.61 -61.23 6.39
C CYS A 743 2.10 -61.90 5.10
N ALA A 744 3.38 -61.72 4.74
CA ALA A 744 4.01 -62.16 3.50
C ALA A 744 3.17 -61.84 2.23
N SER A 745 2.49 -60.69 2.22
CA SER A 745 1.56 -60.28 1.16
C SER A 745 1.33 -58.77 1.17
N LEU A 746 0.78 -58.24 0.08
CA LEU A 746 0.31 -56.85 -0.02
C LEU A 746 -0.93 -56.66 0.86
N GLN A 747 -0.90 -55.64 1.71
CA GLN A 747 -1.92 -55.34 2.69
C GLN A 747 -2.23 -53.85 2.70
N ASN A 748 -3.48 -53.50 3.00
CA ASN A 748 -3.81 -52.12 3.30
C ASN A 748 -3.08 -51.70 4.58
N ALA A 749 -2.48 -50.52 4.57
CA ALA A 749 -1.75 -49.99 5.71
C ALA A 749 -2.05 -48.51 5.92
N GLU A 750 -1.85 -48.02 7.14
CA GLU A 750 -1.89 -46.59 7.45
C GLU A 750 -0.46 -46.08 7.62
N LYS A 751 -0.11 -45.03 6.87
CA LYS A 751 1.18 -44.34 6.94
C LYS A 751 1.00 -43.02 7.68
N THR A 752 1.74 -42.81 8.76
CA THR A 752 1.73 -41.58 9.55
C THR A 752 3.12 -40.96 9.61
N MET A 753 3.24 -39.64 9.53
CA MET A 753 4.51 -38.92 9.59
C MET A 753 4.53 -37.99 10.81
N GLN A 754 5.59 -38.06 11.61
CA GLN A 754 5.72 -37.32 12.87
C GLN A 754 7.11 -36.68 12.98
N ILE A 755 7.17 -35.42 13.38
CA ILE A 755 8.44 -34.72 13.63
C ILE A 755 8.93 -35.10 15.02
N MET A 756 10.12 -35.69 15.10
CA MET A 756 10.72 -36.17 16.35
C MET A 756 11.76 -35.20 16.92
N GLU A 757 12.47 -34.49 16.05
CA GLU A 757 13.50 -33.54 16.41
C GLU A 757 13.34 -32.27 15.58
N GLU A 758 13.20 -31.14 16.27
CA GLU A 758 12.95 -29.84 15.68
C GLU A 758 14.26 -29.06 15.39
N PRO A 759 14.42 -28.46 14.19
CA PRO A 759 15.63 -27.70 13.85
C PRO A 759 15.63 -26.29 14.48
N GLU A 760 16.78 -25.64 14.64
CA GLU A 760 16.82 -24.23 15.10
C GLU A 760 16.21 -23.29 14.04
N TYR A 761 16.46 -23.55 12.76
CA TYR A 761 15.84 -22.90 11.61
C TYR A 761 15.05 -23.92 10.79
N LEU A 762 13.74 -23.73 10.71
CA LEU A 762 12.84 -24.55 9.90
C LEU A 762 12.69 -23.95 8.50
N ILE A 763 13.12 -24.70 7.49
CA ILE A 763 12.96 -24.34 6.07
C ILE A 763 11.72 -25.05 5.53
N LEU A 764 10.78 -24.28 4.97
CA LEU A 764 9.59 -24.79 4.30
C LEU A 764 9.64 -24.43 2.82
N THR A 765 9.52 -25.42 1.94
CA THR A 765 9.42 -25.22 0.49
C THR A 765 7.98 -25.47 0.05
N LEU A 766 7.31 -24.46 -0.50
CA LEU A 766 5.95 -24.61 -1.03
C LEU A 766 6.02 -25.17 -2.45
N LEU A 767 5.51 -26.39 -2.68
CA LEU A 767 5.57 -27.06 -3.98
C LEU A 767 4.53 -26.48 -4.95
N ARG A 768 4.80 -25.26 -5.45
CA ARG A 768 3.90 -24.48 -6.31
C ARG A 768 3.90 -24.92 -7.76
N PHE A 769 3.82 -26.22 -8.00
CA PHE A 769 3.77 -26.75 -9.35
C PHE A 769 2.84 -27.95 -9.42
N SER A 770 2.09 -28.02 -10.52
CA SER A 770 1.21 -29.12 -10.88
C SER A 770 1.56 -29.61 -12.28
N TYR A 771 1.22 -30.85 -12.59
CA TYR A 771 1.35 -31.39 -13.94
C TYR A 771 -0.01 -31.28 -14.63
N ASP A 772 -0.06 -30.63 -15.79
CA ASP A 772 -1.27 -30.62 -16.61
C ASP A 772 -1.28 -31.84 -17.55
N PRO A 773 -2.15 -32.84 -17.29
CA PRO A 773 -2.18 -34.04 -18.12
C PRO A 773 -2.68 -33.77 -19.55
N LYS A 774 -3.37 -32.66 -19.82
CA LYS A 774 -3.88 -32.33 -21.15
C LYS A 774 -2.80 -31.74 -22.04
N CYS A 775 -1.98 -30.86 -21.48
CA CYS A 775 -0.94 -30.15 -22.22
C CYS A 775 0.42 -30.86 -22.14
N HIS A 776 0.59 -31.83 -21.25
CA HIS A 776 1.88 -32.46 -20.91
C HIS A 776 2.95 -31.45 -20.46
N VAL A 777 2.54 -30.36 -19.80
CA VAL A 777 3.43 -29.28 -19.33
C VAL A 777 3.26 -29.07 -17.82
N ARG A 778 4.35 -28.72 -17.13
CA ARG A 778 4.34 -28.30 -15.72
C ARG A 778 3.72 -26.90 -15.62
N ARG A 779 2.81 -26.70 -14.68
CA ARG A 779 2.18 -25.39 -14.43
C ARG A 779 2.48 -24.90 -13.03
N LYS A 780 2.76 -23.60 -12.90
CA LYS A 780 2.91 -22.93 -11.61
C LYS A 780 1.54 -22.81 -10.91
N ILE A 781 1.49 -23.11 -9.61
CA ILE A 781 0.31 -22.93 -8.75
C ILE A 781 0.34 -21.50 -8.17
N MET A 782 -0.64 -20.69 -8.56
CA MET A 782 -0.73 -19.27 -8.22
C MET A 782 -1.60 -18.99 -7.00
N ASP A 783 -2.14 -20.03 -6.37
CA ASP A 783 -3.05 -19.94 -5.24
C ASP A 783 -2.42 -19.16 -4.08
N ASN A 784 -3.18 -18.22 -3.51
CA ASN A 784 -2.70 -17.44 -2.38
C ASN A 784 -2.61 -18.32 -1.13
N VAL A 785 -1.46 -18.28 -0.44
CA VAL A 785 -1.21 -19.03 0.79
C VAL A 785 -0.87 -18.04 1.89
N SER A 786 -1.67 -18.00 2.95
CA SER A 786 -1.43 -17.14 4.11
C SER A 786 -0.22 -17.62 4.91
N ILE A 787 0.74 -16.71 5.14
CA ILE A 787 2.01 -16.99 5.83
C ILE A 787 1.94 -16.41 7.25
N PRO A 788 1.86 -17.22 8.30
CA PRO A 788 1.78 -16.72 9.67
C PRO A 788 3.14 -16.19 10.15
N LEU A 789 3.14 -15.09 10.91
CA LEU A 789 4.36 -14.57 11.54
C LEU A 789 4.94 -15.55 12.58
N VAL A 790 4.05 -16.24 13.29
CA VAL A 790 4.39 -17.29 14.25
C VAL A 790 3.72 -18.58 13.80
N LEU A 791 4.51 -19.62 13.55
CA LEU A 791 4.09 -20.96 13.18
C LEU A 791 4.26 -21.89 14.37
N GLU A 792 3.29 -22.74 14.65
CA GLU A 792 3.39 -23.77 15.68
C GLU A 792 3.70 -25.12 15.02
N LEU A 793 4.89 -25.67 15.30
CA LEU A 793 5.34 -26.95 14.76
C LEU A 793 4.98 -28.07 15.75
N PRO A 794 4.19 -29.09 15.36
CA PRO A 794 3.91 -30.24 16.22
C PRO A 794 5.12 -31.19 16.27
N VAL A 795 5.62 -31.47 17.47
CA VAL A 795 6.77 -32.36 17.72
C VAL A 795 6.42 -33.44 18.73
N GLU A 796 6.74 -34.69 18.43
CA GLU A 796 6.54 -35.83 19.33
C GLU A 796 7.82 -36.19 20.07
N ARG A 797 7.74 -36.27 21.41
CA ARG A 797 8.84 -36.72 22.26
C ARG A 797 8.51 -38.03 22.94
N THR A 798 9.30 -39.06 22.66
CA THR A 798 9.35 -40.27 23.50
C THR A 798 10.05 -39.95 24.81
N THR A 799 9.33 -39.95 25.93
CA THR A 799 9.95 -39.94 27.26
C THR A 799 10.61 -41.29 27.52
N SER A 800 11.93 -41.38 27.38
CA SER A 800 12.67 -42.51 27.93
C SER A 800 12.66 -42.40 29.45
N SER A 801 12.07 -43.39 30.13
CA SER A 801 12.09 -43.55 31.58
C SER A 801 13.53 -43.68 32.08
N THR A 802 14.06 -42.63 32.68
CA THR A 802 15.23 -42.70 33.56
C THR A 802 14.74 -42.36 34.96
N SER A 803 14.96 -43.26 35.91
CA SER A 803 14.52 -43.21 37.31
C SER A 803 14.92 -41.91 38.01
N PRO A 804 14.02 -41.27 38.78
CA PRO A 804 14.40 -40.22 39.72
C PRO A 804 14.82 -40.85 41.06
N GLU A 805 16.12 -40.79 41.38
CA GLU A 805 16.61 -40.95 42.75
C GLU A 805 16.58 -39.58 43.44
N ASP A 806 15.83 -39.52 44.57
CA ASP A 806 15.90 -38.67 45.76
C ASP A 806 16.15 -37.13 45.63
N TRP A 807 15.45 -36.25 46.36
CA TRP A 807 15.21 -36.29 47.80
C TRP A 807 13.87 -35.65 48.21
N THR A 808 13.19 -36.31 49.14
CA THR A 808 12.12 -35.80 50.00
C THR A 808 12.67 -34.93 51.13
N ILE A 809 12.00 -33.81 51.44
CA ILE A 809 11.87 -33.30 52.82
C ILE A 809 10.40 -32.94 53.05
N GLU A 810 9.83 -33.62 54.05
CA GLU A 810 8.48 -33.50 54.61
C GLU A 810 8.28 -32.18 55.37
N THR A 811 7.05 -31.65 55.42
CA THR A 811 6.28 -31.57 56.69
C THR A 811 4.83 -31.09 56.50
N ASP A 812 3.92 -31.91 57.05
CA ASP A 812 2.69 -31.60 57.80
C ASP A 812 1.33 -31.28 57.12
N VAL A 813 0.53 -32.35 57.15
CA VAL A 813 -0.91 -32.70 57.07
C VAL A 813 -1.75 -31.88 58.13
N PRO A 814 -3.11 -31.68 58.11
CA PRO A 814 -4.15 -32.61 57.62
C PRO A 814 -5.35 -32.10 56.80
N ASP A 815 -5.80 -33.11 56.04
CA ASP A 815 -7.05 -33.44 55.38
C ASP A 815 -8.30 -33.48 56.31
N VAL A 816 -9.48 -33.09 55.82
CA VAL A 816 -10.80 -33.74 56.12
C VAL A 816 -11.80 -33.41 54.99
N SER A 817 -12.06 -34.38 54.10
CA SER A 817 -13.38 -35.07 53.92
C SER A 817 -13.58 -35.66 52.52
N GLU A 818 -12.98 -36.82 52.32
CA GLU A 818 -13.66 -38.09 52.03
C GLU A 818 -14.97 -38.16 51.19
N ASN A 819 -14.83 -39.02 50.16
CA ASN A 819 -15.74 -40.09 49.71
C ASN A 819 -16.89 -39.75 48.73
N LEU A 820 -16.83 -40.31 47.51
CA LEU A 820 -17.54 -41.58 47.20
C LEU A 820 -17.20 -42.16 45.79
N ALA A 821 -16.75 -43.42 45.79
CA ALA A 821 -16.85 -44.49 44.77
C ALA A 821 -16.47 -44.20 43.29
N LYS A 822 -15.32 -44.64 42.76
CA LYS A 822 -14.82 -46.01 42.46
C LYS A 822 -15.68 -46.89 41.53
N LYS A 823 -15.04 -47.17 40.38
CA LYS A 823 -14.92 -48.45 39.62
C LYS A 823 -15.95 -48.73 38.52
N LEU A 824 -15.47 -48.72 37.27
CA LEU A 824 -15.02 -49.91 36.52
C LEU A 824 -14.08 -49.50 35.37
N LYS A 825 -12.93 -50.20 35.24
CA LYS A 825 -11.98 -50.13 34.12
C LYS A 825 -12.54 -50.91 32.90
N PRO A 826 -12.03 -50.66 31.69
CA PRO A 826 -11.07 -51.63 31.15
C PRO A 826 -9.76 -50.99 30.67
N SER A 827 -8.74 -51.82 30.69
CA SER A 827 -7.36 -51.63 30.24
C SER A 827 -7.24 -51.32 28.76
N ASN A 828 -6.55 -50.23 28.43
CA ASN A 828 -5.56 -50.14 27.36
C ASN A 828 -4.49 -49.17 27.84
N THR A 829 -3.27 -49.66 28.00
CA THR A 829 -2.09 -48.84 28.30
C THR A 829 -1.68 -48.19 26.98
N GLU A 830 -2.41 -47.17 26.54
CA GLU A 830 -1.94 -46.28 25.49
C GLU A 830 -0.88 -45.37 26.13
N GLU A 831 0.36 -45.48 25.66
CA GLU A 831 1.39 -44.46 25.89
C GLU A 831 0.78 -43.12 25.49
N LEU A 832 0.50 -42.25 26.46
CA LEU A 832 -0.06 -40.93 26.22
C LEU A 832 1.04 -40.08 25.55
N CYS A 833 1.14 -40.16 24.22
CA CYS A 833 2.05 -39.35 23.42
C CYS A 833 1.53 -37.91 23.45
N CYS A 834 2.19 -37.02 24.18
CA CYS A 834 1.84 -35.61 24.21
C CYS A 834 2.62 -34.88 23.11
N SER A 835 1.98 -34.59 21.98
CA SER A 835 2.55 -33.73 20.93
C SER A 835 2.75 -32.32 21.50
N ARG A 836 3.99 -31.83 21.52
CA ARG A 836 4.32 -30.47 21.96
C ARG A 836 4.33 -29.55 20.75
N LEU A 837 3.59 -28.45 20.83
CA LEU A 837 3.67 -27.37 19.85
C LEU A 837 4.89 -26.50 20.15
N VAL A 838 5.81 -26.42 19.19
CA VAL A 838 7.01 -25.59 19.27
C VAL A 838 6.79 -24.32 18.44
N PRO A 839 6.84 -23.12 19.05
CA PRO A 839 6.65 -21.88 18.31
C PRO A 839 7.89 -21.50 17.49
N TYR A 840 7.64 -21.08 16.26
CA TYR A 840 8.61 -20.67 15.26
C TYR A 840 8.25 -19.28 14.74
N VAL A 841 9.22 -18.39 14.63
CA VAL A 841 9.04 -16.99 14.25
C VAL A 841 9.61 -16.79 12.84
N LEU A 842 8.82 -16.23 11.92
CA LEU A 842 9.21 -16.06 10.53
C LEU A 842 10.45 -15.16 10.42
N SER A 843 11.51 -15.64 9.77
CA SER A 843 12.78 -14.94 9.59
C SER A 843 12.92 -14.36 8.19
N SER A 844 12.60 -15.16 7.15
CA SER A 844 12.69 -14.73 5.76
C SER A 844 11.71 -15.46 4.84
N VAL A 845 11.42 -14.83 3.70
CA VAL A 845 10.53 -15.32 2.64
C VAL A 845 11.20 -15.06 1.30
N VAL A 846 11.50 -16.12 0.56
CA VAL A 846 11.96 -16.06 -0.83
C VAL A 846 10.76 -16.14 -1.75
N VAL A 847 10.64 -15.20 -2.67
CA VAL A 847 9.53 -15.06 -3.59
C VAL A 847 9.97 -15.37 -5.01
N HIS A 848 9.13 -16.11 -5.74
CA HIS A 848 9.28 -16.31 -7.18
C HIS A 848 8.26 -15.47 -7.94
N SER A 849 8.73 -14.50 -8.72
CA SER A 849 7.93 -13.71 -9.65
C SER A 849 7.98 -14.31 -11.04
N GLY A 850 6.83 -14.73 -11.57
CA GLY A 850 6.72 -15.34 -12.89
C GLY A 850 5.37 -16.04 -13.11
N THR A 851 4.88 -16.09 -14.35
CA THR A 851 3.64 -16.80 -14.70
C THR A 851 3.84 -18.28 -14.96
N SER A 852 5.07 -18.68 -15.27
CA SER A 852 5.47 -20.06 -15.59
C SER A 852 6.36 -20.64 -14.48
N SER A 853 6.50 -21.97 -14.47
CA SER A 853 7.48 -22.68 -13.65
C SER A 853 8.88 -22.78 -14.28
N GLU A 854 9.03 -22.40 -15.56
CA GLU A 854 10.29 -22.47 -16.32
C GLU A 854 11.06 -21.15 -16.30
N SER A 855 10.39 -20.02 -16.01
CA SER A 855 11.05 -18.72 -15.99
C SER A 855 10.49 -17.75 -14.95
N GLY A 856 11.37 -16.86 -14.49
CA GLY A 856 11.01 -15.82 -13.53
C GLY A 856 12.21 -15.14 -12.88
N HIS A 857 11.91 -14.39 -11.82
CA HIS A 857 12.88 -13.67 -11.00
C HIS A 857 12.68 -13.98 -9.52
N TYR A 858 13.78 -14.11 -8.78
CA TYR A 858 13.76 -14.34 -7.35
C TYR A 858 14.20 -13.09 -6.58
N TYR A 859 13.49 -12.80 -5.50
CA TYR A 859 13.88 -11.82 -4.49
C TYR A 859 13.52 -12.33 -3.10
N SER A 860 14.04 -11.70 -2.04
CA SER A 860 13.78 -12.15 -0.67
C SER A 860 13.40 -11.02 0.28
N TYR A 861 12.44 -11.29 1.15
CA TYR A 861 12.14 -10.50 2.33
C TYR A 861 12.82 -11.14 3.53
N ALA A 862 13.49 -10.37 4.38
CA ALA A 862 14.07 -10.92 5.60
C ALA A 862 14.15 -9.88 6.70
N ARG A 863 14.19 -10.35 7.95
CA ARG A 863 14.43 -9.54 9.15
C ARG A 863 15.48 -10.18 10.05
N ASN A 864 16.10 -9.39 10.91
CA ASN A 864 16.99 -9.90 11.96
C ASN A 864 16.12 -10.33 13.15
N VAL A 865 15.92 -11.64 13.36
CA VAL A 865 15.23 -12.13 14.57
C VAL A 865 16.27 -12.23 15.69
N THR A 866 16.24 -11.37 16.70
CA THR A 866 17.16 -11.48 17.86
C THR A 866 16.49 -12.19 19.05
N SER A 867 17.26 -12.90 19.87
CA SER A 867 16.74 -13.71 21.00
C SER A 867 16.00 -12.91 22.09
N THR A 868 15.97 -11.58 21.97
CA THR A 868 15.40 -10.64 22.95
C THR A 868 13.96 -10.21 22.62
N GLU A 869 13.42 -10.60 21.46
CA GLU A 869 12.05 -10.23 21.04
C GLU A 869 11.00 -10.98 21.86
N ARG A 870 10.61 -10.40 23.01
CA ARG A 870 9.42 -10.78 23.77
C ARG A 870 8.16 -10.38 22.99
N CYS A 871 7.50 -11.33 22.36
CA CYS A 871 6.13 -11.14 21.87
C CYS A 871 5.14 -11.28 23.03
N LEU A 872 4.36 -10.22 23.29
CA LEU A 872 3.28 -10.14 24.29
C LEU A 872 2.03 -10.96 23.90
N TYR A 873 2.19 -12.24 23.57
CA TYR A 873 1.08 -13.11 23.15
C TYR A 873 0.73 -14.24 24.14
N ALA A 874 1.30 -14.24 25.35
CA ALA A 874 1.04 -15.30 26.34
C ALA A 874 -0.22 -15.11 27.22
N GLU A 875 -1.01 -14.05 27.08
CA GLU A 875 -2.18 -13.81 27.96
C GLU A 875 -3.55 -14.26 27.39
N LYS A 876 -3.61 -14.88 26.20
CA LYS A 876 -4.90 -15.31 25.61
C LYS A 876 -5.13 -16.83 25.51
N SER A 877 -4.27 -17.68 26.07
CA SER A 877 -4.41 -19.15 25.96
C SER A 877 -4.85 -19.88 27.24
N CYS A 878 -5.26 -19.19 28.30
CA CYS A 878 -5.63 -19.84 29.57
C CYS A 878 -7.05 -19.55 30.05
N TYR A 879 -8.06 -19.61 29.16
CA TYR A 879 -9.45 -19.83 29.58
C TYR A 879 -10.25 -20.51 28.46
N PHE A 880 -10.26 -21.85 28.41
CA PHE A 880 -11.40 -22.59 27.85
C PHE A 880 -11.44 -24.03 28.38
N HIS A 881 -11.98 -24.18 29.59
CA HIS A 881 -12.66 -25.41 30.01
C HIS A 881 -13.85 -25.05 30.91
N GLY A 882 -15.06 -25.24 30.40
CA GLY A 882 -16.27 -25.56 31.18
C GLY A 882 -17.11 -24.43 31.79
N GLN A 883 -18.28 -24.19 31.18
CA GLN A 883 -19.62 -24.45 31.76
C GLN A 883 -20.62 -23.26 31.75
N LEU A 884 -21.77 -23.54 31.11
CA LEU A 884 -23.00 -22.76 31.02
C LEU A 884 -23.63 -22.45 32.38
N VAL A 885 -23.97 -21.18 32.65
CA VAL A 885 -25.19 -20.75 33.37
C VAL A 885 -25.57 -19.33 32.90
N GLU A 886 -26.82 -19.15 32.46
CA GLU A 886 -27.45 -17.86 32.16
C GLU A 886 -27.67 -17.00 33.43
N ARG A 887 -27.37 -15.70 33.36
CA ARG A 887 -28.22 -14.66 33.97
C ARG A 887 -27.93 -13.26 33.43
N GLU A 888 -29.00 -12.58 33.08
CA GLU A 888 -29.07 -11.18 32.63
C GLU A 888 -28.53 -10.20 33.68
N THR A 889 -27.76 -9.20 33.24
CA THR A 889 -27.89 -7.75 33.55
C THR A 889 -26.70 -7.00 32.93
N GLY A 890 -26.96 -5.81 32.37
CA GLY A 890 -26.12 -5.18 31.34
C GLY A 890 -24.85 -4.44 31.80
N SER A 891 -23.95 -4.19 30.84
CA SER A 891 -23.09 -2.99 30.74
C SER A 891 -22.21 -3.04 29.48
N SER A 892 -22.22 -1.93 28.73
CA SER A 892 -21.17 -1.36 27.88
C SER A 892 -20.32 -2.27 26.95
N VAL A 893 -20.57 -2.16 25.64
CA VAL A 893 -19.70 -2.70 24.58
C VAL A 893 -18.57 -1.71 24.30
N MET A 894 -17.33 -2.08 24.64
CA MET A 894 -16.11 -1.38 24.24
C MET A 894 -15.62 -1.91 22.88
N THR A 895 -15.51 -1.02 21.91
CA THR A 895 -14.85 -1.23 20.62
C THR A 895 -13.33 -1.29 20.83
N HIS A 896 -12.69 -2.36 20.33
CA HIS A 896 -11.24 -2.55 20.39
C HIS A 896 -10.50 -1.47 19.59
N ASN A 897 -9.60 -0.73 20.27
CA ASN A 897 -8.66 0.20 19.66
C ASN A 897 -7.43 -0.54 19.13
N ASP A 898 -7.25 -0.54 17.82
CA ASP A 898 -6.02 -0.94 17.11
C ASP A 898 -4.96 0.17 17.22
N THR A 899 -4.18 0.21 18.30
CA THR A 899 -3.14 1.25 18.46
C THR A 899 -1.79 0.74 18.98
N GLN A 900 -1.45 -0.54 18.78
CA GLN A 900 -0.15 -1.07 19.24
C GLN A 900 0.46 -2.17 18.35
N CYS A 901 0.47 -1.93 17.03
CA CYS A 901 1.25 -2.73 16.05
C CYS A 901 2.37 -1.93 15.36
N ASN A 902 2.68 -0.71 15.83
CA ASN A 902 3.59 0.21 15.12
C ASN A 902 5.09 -0.04 15.34
N ASP A 903 5.50 -0.92 16.26
CA ASP A 903 6.93 -1.09 16.59
C ASP A 903 7.61 -2.26 15.85
N ILE A 904 6.84 -3.18 15.25
CA ILE A 904 7.36 -4.34 14.48
C ILE A 904 7.67 -3.96 13.01
N SER A 905 7.23 -2.78 12.57
CA SER A 905 7.26 -2.36 11.16
C SER A 905 8.64 -1.94 10.66
N LYS A 906 9.64 -1.75 11.53
CA LYS A 906 10.97 -1.18 11.17
C LYS A 906 12.07 -2.21 10.86
N ASP A 907 11.80 -3.50 10.98
CA ASP A 907 12.87 -4.53 10.95
C ASP A 907 12.93 -5.39 9.68
N TRP A 908 12.03 -5.17 8.72
CA TRP A 908 12.00 -5.94 7.48
C TRP A 908 12.77 -5.25 6.35
N PHE A 909 13.53 -6.05 5.60
CA PHE A 909 14.29 -5.64 4.44
C PHE A 909 13.84 -6.44 3.21
N LEU A 910 13.78 -5.78 2.06
CA LEU A 910 13.60 -6.40 0.75
C LEU A 910 14.96 -6.42 0.04
N PHE A 911 15.44 -7.61 -0.27
CA PHE A 911 16.65 -7.86 -1.02
C PHE A 911 16.29 -8.26 -2.45
N ASN A 912 16.58 -7.36 -3.39
CA ASN A 912 16.40 -7.60 -4.82
C ASN A 912 17.73 -7.34 -5.54
N ASP A 913 18.55 -8.38 -5.62
CA ASP A 913 19.92 -8.33 -6.15
C ASP A 913 20.73 -7.17 -5.51
N SER A 914 21.16 -6.19 -6.31
CA SER A 914 22.01 -5.09 -5.86
C SER A 914 21.26 -4.08 -4.98
N ARG A 915 19.93 -4.09 -5.00
CA ARG A 915 19.10 -3.12 -4.28
C ARG A 915 18.58 -3.75 -2.98
N VAL A 916 18.75 -3.01 -1.88
CA VAL A 916 18.18 -3.36 -0.58
C VAL A 916 17.36 -2.18 -0.08
N THR A 917 16.08 -2.41 0.25
CA THR A 917 15.15 -1.38 0.71
C THR A 917 14.45 -1.81 2.00
N PHE A 918 14.00 -0.85 2.81
CA PHE A 918 13.11 -1.14 3.92
C PHE A 918 11.74 -1.61 3.42
N THR A 919 11.08 -2.48 4.17
CA THR A 919 9.73 -2.97 3.89
C THR A 919 9.02 -3.30 5.20
N SER A 920 7.76 -3.72 5.12
CA SER A 920 6.96 -4.12 6.28
C SER A 920 6.51 -5.59 6.16
N PHE A 921 6.12 -6.19 7.29
CA PHE A 921 5.47 -7.50 7.29
C PHE A 921 4.14 -7.50 6.51
N GLN A 922 3.44 -6.35 6.46
CA GLN A 922 2.20 -6.23 5.69
C GLN A 922 2.44 -6.40 4.18
N SER A 923 3.59 -5.94 3.68
CA SER A 923 4.00 -6.17 2.29
C SER A 923 4.22 -7.67 2.02
N VAL A 924 4.71 -8.43 3.00
CA VAL A 924 4.90 -9.90 2.90
C VAL A 924 3.56 -10.63 2.87
N LEU A 925 2.58 -10.20 3.67
CA LEU A 925 1.23 -10.79 3.66
C LEU A 925 0.48 -10.53 2.36
N ASN A 926 0.77 -9.40 1.71
CA ASN A 926 0.06 -8.94 0.52
C ASN A 926 0.79 -9.23 -0.80
N ILE A 927 1.82 -10.09 -0.83
CA ILE A 927 2.59 -10.38 -2.05
C ILE A 927 1.67 -10.85 -3.17
N THR A 928 0.95 -11.96 -2.96
CA THR A 928 0.13 -12.60 -4.00
C THR A 928 -1.20 -11.86 -4.24
N SER A 929 -1.67 -11.04 -3.29
CA SER A 929 -2.85 -10.18 -3.49
C SER A 929 -2.54 -8.93 -4.31
N ARG A 930 -1.35 -8.33 -4.15
CA ARG A 930 -0.89 -7.18 -4.92
C ARG A 930 -0.34 -7.59 -6.29
N PHE A 931 0.40 -8.69 -6.33
CA PHE A 931 1.05 -9.21 -7.53
C PHE A 931 0.67 -10.69 -7.70
N PRO A 932 -0.39 -11.01 -8.48
CA PRO A 932 -0.83 -12.39 -8.66
C PRO A 932 0.24 -13.31 -9.26
N LYS A 933 1.26 -12.74 -9.94
CA LYS A 933 2.40 -13.46 -10.52
C LYS A 933 3.47 -13.85 -9.48
N ASP A 934 3.43 -13.22 -8.31
CA ASP A 934 4.46 -13.32 -7.28
C ASP A 934 3.95 -14.23 -6.17
N THR A 935 4.70 -15.29 -5.93
CA THR A 935 4.29 -16.34 -5.01
C THR A 935 5.45 -16.67 -4.08
N ALA A 936 5.21 -16.62 -2.76
CA ALA A 936 6.17 -17.08 -1.78
C ALA A 936 6.52 -18.56 -2.05
N TYR A 937 7.81 -18.88 -2.04
CA TYR A 937 8.30 -20.19 -2.47
C TYR A 937 9.08 -20.91 -1.37
N VAL A 938 10.09 -20.25 -0.78
CA VAL A 938 10.85 -20.80 0.37
C VAL A 938 10.64 -19.89 1.59
N LEU A 939 10.29 -20.48 2.72
CA LEU A 939 10.09 -19.80 4.00
C LEU A 939 11.13 -20.29 4.99
N ILE A 940 11.77 -19.38 5.73
CA ILE A 940 12.67 -19.73 6.82
C ILE A 940 12.09 -19.18 8.12
N TYR A 941 11.84 -20.08 9.07
CA TYR A 941 11.41 -19.75 10.41
C TYR A 941 12.51 -20.05 11.42
N ARG A 942 12.63 -19.24 12.47
CA ARG A 942 13.54 -19.47 13.60
C ARG A 942 12.77 -19.98 14.81
N LYS A 943 13.27 -21.00 15.48
CA LYS A 943 12.71 -21.53 16.72
C LYS A 943 12.68 -20.47 17.83
N HIS A 944 11.57 -20.37 18.56
CA HIS A 944 11.46 -19.48 19.71
C HIS A 944 11.86 -20.22 21.01
N ASN A 945 12.97 -19.80 21.60
CA ASN A 945 13.48 -20.39 22.85
C ASN A 945 12.93 -19.62 24.07
N PHE A 946 11.96 -20.21 24.79
CA PHE A 946 11.59 -19.74 26.13
C PHE A 946 12.77 -20.00 27.08
N GLY A 947 13.56 -18.96 27.36
CA GLY A 947 14.66 -19.06 28.30
C GLY A 947 14.17 -19.44 29.70
N ASN A 948 14.55 -20.64 30.15
CA ASN A 948 14.56 -21.00 31.56
C ASN A 948 15.54 -20.04 32.27
N LEU A 949 15.00 -19.15 33.08
CA LEU A 949 15.75 -18.18 33.87
C LEU A 949 16.47 -18.93 35.02
N ASN A 950 17.62 -19.56 34.77
CA ASN A 950 18.57 -20.04 35.79
C ASN A 950 19.86 -20.62 35.17
N HIS A 951 20.68 -19.78 34.52
CA HIS A 951 22.15 -19.91 34.49
C HIS A 951 22.77 -18.72 33.75
N ILE A 952 22.89 -17.57 34.44
CA ILE A 952 23.87 -16.55 34.05
C ILE A 952 25.16 -16.93 34.78
N GLN A 953 25.99 -17.75 34.14
CA GLN A 953 27.40 -17.79 34.48
C GLN A 953 28.10 -16.71 33.66
N SER A 954 28.49 -15.65 34.35
CA SER A 954 29.42 -14.65 33.84
C SER A 954 30.80 -15.28 33.65
N SER A 955 31.15 -15.64 32.41
CA SER A 955 32.55 -15.75 32.01
C SER A 955 32.94 -14.48 31.26
N SER A 956 33.49 -13.53 31.99
CA SER A 956 34.18 -12.37 31.43
C SER A 956 35.42 -12.83 30.66
N ALA A 957 35.40 -12.62 29.34
CA ALA A 957 36.61 -12.58 28.52
C ALA A 957 36.54 -11.33 27.64
N ASN A 958 37.39 -10.36 27.96
CA ASN A 958 37.51 -9.07 27.29
C ASN A 958 37.81 -9.21 25.80
N GLY A 959 36.90 -8.72 24.95
CA GLY A 959 37.11 -8.36 23.55
C GLY A 959 36.01 -7.39 23.13
N LEU A 960 36.33 -6.31 22.41
CA LEU A 960 35.36 -5.32 21.95
C LEU A 960 34.45 -5.95 20.87
N TRP A 961 33.17 -6.14 21.14
CA TRP A 961 32.18 -6.55 20.13
C TRP A 961 31.76 -5.31 19.33
N VAL A 962 32.10 -5.24 18.04
CA VAL A 962 31.61 -4.19 17.13
C VAL A 962 30.36 -4.71 16.43
N ASN A 963 29.22 -4.04 16.58
CA ASN A 963 27.92 -4.39 15.96
C ASN A 963 27.37 -5.81 16.26
N GLY A 964 27.76 -6.43 17.37
CA GLY A 964 27.19 -7.72 17.80
C GLY A 964 27.65 -8.94 16.98
N GLU A 965 28.77 -8.82 16.26
CA GLU A 965 29.43 -9.90 15.51
C GLU A 965 30.77 -10.27 16.16
N PRO A 966 31.22 -11.54 16.04
CA PRO A 966 32.53 -11.95 16.56
C PRO A 966 33.66 -11.21 15.82
N PRO A 967 34.80 -10.95 16.47
CA PRO A 967 35.94 -10.30 15.81
C PRO A 967 36.41 -11.16 14.63
N LEU A 968 36.42 -10.57 13.43
CA LEU A 968 36.87 -11.24 12.22
C LEU A 968 38.37 -11.59 12.29
N GLN A 969 38.74 -12.67 11.60
CA GLN A 969 40.14 -13.03 11.40
C GLN A 969 40.90 -11.93 10.65
N LYS A 970 42.19 -11.75 10.98
CA LYS A 970 43.05 -10.69 10.44
C LYS A 970 43.10 -10.70 8.89
N GLU A 971 43.19 -11.88 8.27
CA GLU A 971 43.23 -12.00 6.80
C GLU A 971 41.95 -11.46 6.12
N LEU A 972 40.77 -11.76 6.69
CA LEU A 972 39.49 -11.26 6.17
C LEU A 972 39.36 -9.75 6.37
N MET A 973 39.79 -9.25 7.53
CA MET A 973 39.79 -7.82 7.83
C MET A 973 40.72 -7.04 6.90
N ASP A 974 41.91 -7.56 6.61
CA ASP A 974 42.86 -6.97 5.66
C ASP A 974 42.29 -6.96 4.23
N ALA A 975 41.63 -8.05 3.80
CA ALA A 975 40.97 -8.13 2.50
C ALA A 975 39.82 -7.12 2.34
N ILE A 976 38.97 -6.99 3.37
CA ILE A 976 37.87 -6.01 3.41
C ILE A 976 38.41 -4.58 3.43
N THR A 977 39.46 -4.32 4.22
CA THR A 977 40.09 -2.99 4.29
C THR A 977 40.68 -2.60 2.95
N LYS A 978 41.34 -3.55 2.26
CA LYS A 978 41.86 -3.35 0.91
C LYS A 978 40.74 -3.07 -0.11
N ASP A 979 39.64 -3.82 -0.08
CA ASP A 979 38.50 -3.57 -0.97
C ASP A 979 37.85 -2.21 -0.71
N ASN A 980 37.65 -1.85 0.55
CA ASN A 980 37.11 -0.55 0.93
C ASN A 980 38.02 0.60 0.48
N LEU A 981 39.36 0.43 0.56
CA LEU A 981 40.31 1.41 0.05
C LEU A 981 40.24 1.54 -1.48
N LEU A 982 40.16 0.43 -2.20
CA LEU A 982 40.00 0.43 -3.66
C LEU A 982 38.69 1.11 -4.07
N TYR A 983 37.60 0.83 -3.37
CA TYR A 983 36.32 1.48 -3.61
C TYR A 983 36.37 2.99 -3.41
N LEU A 984 37.06 3.46 -2.37
CA LEU A 984 37.27 4.90 -2.15
C LEU A 984 38.08 5.54 -3.28
N GLN A 985 39.13 4.86 -3.76
CA GLN A 985 39.91 5.32 -4.93
C GLN A 985 39.07 5.37 -6.21
N GLU A 986 38.21 4.37 -6.43
CA GLU A 986 37.28 4.31 -7.55
C GLU A 986 36.26 5.45 -7.49
N GLN A 987 35.70 5.73 -6.32
CA GLN A 987 34.80 6.88 -6.12
C GLN A 987 35.51 8.21 -6.37
N GLU A 988 36.74 8.38 -5.91
CA GLU A 988 37.52 9.59 -6.13
C GLU A 988 37.83 9.80 -7.62
N LEU A 989 38.20 8.74 -8.34
CA LEU A 989 38.43 8.77 -9.78
C LEU A 989 37.14 9.14 -10.53
N ASN A 990 36.02 8.50 -10.17
CA ASN A 990 34.70 8.80 -10.74
C ASN A 990 34.21 10.23 -10.43
N ALA A 991 34.56 10.78 -9.26
CA ALA A 991 34.28 12.17 -8.91
C ALA A 991 35.11 13.14 -9.74
N ARG A 992 36.41 12.85 -9.94
CA ARG A 992 37.30 13.64 -10.82
C ARG A 992 36.87 13.58 -12.29
N ALA A 993 36.45 12.41 -12.78
CA ALA A 993 35.91 12.27 -14.15
C ALA A 993 34.63 13.09 -14.35
N ARG A 994 33.70 13.07 -13.38
CA ARG A 994 32.48 13.90 -13.40
C ARG A 994 32.80 15.40 -13.34
N ALA A 995 33.80 15.81 -12.56
CA ALA A 995 34.24 17.20 -12.51
C ALA A 995 34.80 17.70 -13.86
N LEU A 996 35.55 16.85 -14.58
CA LEU A 996 36.09 17.16 -15.91
C LEU A 996 35.00 17.19 -17.01
N GLN A 997 33.93 16.41 -16.87
CA GLN A 997 32.77 16.46 -17.78
C GLN A 997 31.92 17.74 -17.55
N ASN A 998 31.81 18.20 -16.30
CA ASN A 998 31.07 19.43 -15.98
C ASN A 998 31.79 20.71 -16.45
N THR A 999 33.12 20.72 -16.50
CA THR A 999 33.88 21.88 -17.03
C THR A 999 33.82 22.00 -18.55
N SER A 1000 33.59 20.90 -19.27
CA SER A 1000 33.46 20.89 -20.73
C SER A 1000 32.05 21.22 -21.23
N ALA A 1001 31.01 21.07 -20.39
CA ALA A 1001 29.63 21.48 -20.70
C ALA A 1001 29.37 23.00 -20.54
N SER A 1002 30.30 23.75 -19.94
CA SER A 1002 30.16 25.19 -19.65
C SER A 1002 30.60 26.12 -20.80
N CYS A 1003 31.01 25.59 -21.95
CA CYS A 1003 31.56 26.38 -23.06
C CYS A 1003 30.63 26.39 -24.29
N SER A 1004 29.41 26.93 -24.15
CA SER A 1004 28.62 27.37 -25.30
C SER A 1004 28.64 28.89 -25.41
N PHE A 1005 29.41 29.39 -26.38
CA PHE A 1005 29.53 30.80 -26.76
C PHE A 1005 28.16 31.48 -27.01
N ARG A 1006 27.96 32.66 -26.44
CA ARG A 1006 27.05 33.70 -26.96
C ARG A 1006 27.85 34.97 -27.27
N PRO A 1007 27.64 35.61 -28.44
CA PRO A 1007 28.32 36.85 -28.82
C PRO A 1007 27.54 38.10 -28.40
N ASN A 1008 28.21 39.26 -28.47
CA ASN A 1008 27.82 40.65 -28.14
C ASN A 1008 28.27 41.07 -26.72
N GLY A 1009 29.01 42.15 -26.51
CA GLY A 1009 29.47 43.24 -27.39
C GLY A 1009 29.60 44.51 -26.55
N PHE A 1010 30.73 45.22 -26.69
CA PHE A 1010 31.05 46.59 -26.21
C PHE A 1010 30.85 46.85 -24.69
N ASP A 1011 31.77 47.45 -23.93
CA ASP A 1011 32.54 48.65 -24.22
C ASP A 1011 33.69 48.78 -23.20
N ASP A 1012 34.65 49.61 -23.56
CA ASP A 1012 35.98 49.87 -23.01
C ASP A 1012 36.06 50.17 -21.50
N ASN A 1013 37.17 49.74 -20.87
CA ASN A 1013 38.17 50.62 -20.23
C ASN A 1013 39.25 49.78 -19.50
N ASP A 1014 40.48 49.92 -19.97
CA ASP A 1014 41.75 49.45 -19.39
C ASP A 1014 42.63 50.72 -19.12
N PRO A 1015 43.79 50.66 -18.44
CA PRO A 1015 44.12 50.27 -17.05
C PRO A 1015 44.97 51.44 -16.40
N PRO A 1016 45.93 51.28 -15.43
CA PRO A 1016 47.22 50.61 -15.70
C PRO A 1016 47.99 50.01 -14.50
N GLY A 1017 48.99 49.17 -14.86
CA GLY A 1017 50.26 49.02 -14.14
C GLY A 1017 50.45 47.66 -13.45
N SER A 1018 51.61 46.99 -13.53
CA SER A 1018 52.88 47.28 -14.19
C SER A 1018 53.76 46.04 -14.06
N CYS A 1019 54.75 45.94 -14.98
CA CYS A 1019 55.98 45.15 -14.89
C CYS A 1019 55.94 43.65 -15.29
N GLY A 1020 56.35 43.37 -16.54
CA GLY A 1020 57.06 42.14 -16.92
C GLY A 1020 58.53 42.18 -16.42
N PRO A 1021 59.52 41.63 -17.14
CA PRO A 1021 59.53 40.63 -18.22
C PRO A 1021 60.45 39.43 -17.84
N SER A 1022 60.52 38.31 -18.57
CA SER A 1022 61.54 38.12 -19.62
C SER A 1022 61.43 36.73 -20.26
N GLY A 1023 61.32 36.72 -21.59
CA GLY A 1023 62.27 35.98 -22.43
C GLY A 1023 62.03 34.49 -22.68
N GLY A 1024 61.15 34.19 -23.63
CA GLY A 1024 61.61 33.94 -25.00
C GLY A 1024 61.86 32.50 -25.45
N GLY A 1025 61.05 32.06 -26.42
CA GLY A 1025 61.58 31.55 -27.69
C GLY A 1025 61.21 30.12 -28.07
N GLY A 1026 60.63 29.97 -29.27
CA GLY A 1026 60.94 28.84 -30.16
C GLY A 1026 59.82 27.85 -30.44
N ASP A 1027 58.95 28.21 -31.38
CA ASP A 1027 58.82 27.56 -32.70
C ASP A 1027 58.99 26.02 -32.81
N GLY A 1028 58.05 25.33 -33.46
CA GLY A 1028 58.29 23.98 -33.97
C GLY A 1028 57.10 22.99 -34.00
N GLY A 1029 56.24 23.13 -35.01
CA GLY A 1029 55.89 22.08 -35.98
C GLY A 1029 55.59 20.61 -35.59
N PHE A 1030 54.49 20.14 -36.20
CA PHE A 1030 54.26 18.80 -36.75
C PHE A 1030 53.85 17.61 -35.84
N SER A 1031 52.56 17.28 -35.95
CA SER A 1031 52.00 15.97 -36.33
C SER A 1031 52.61 14.68 -35.71
N THR A 1032 51.78 13.86 -35.06
CA THR A 1032 51.08 12.71 -35.68
C THR A 1032 50.37 11.83 -34.64
N LEU A 1033 49.22 11.31 -35.07
CA LEU A 1033 48.48 10.11 -34.67
C LEU A 1033 48.97 9.26 -33.48
N GLY A 1034 48.00 8.83 -32.66
CA GLY A 1034 48.18 7.70 -31.74
C GLY A 1034 46.93 7.29 -30.95
N ARG A 1035 45.84 6.99 -31.68
CA ARG A 1035 44.62 6.27 -31.25
C ARG A 1035 44.86 5.20 -30.15
N LEU A 1036 44.07 5.21 -29.07
CA LEU A 1036 43.77 4.00 -28.29
C LEU A 1036 42.42 4.11 -27.57
N VAL A 1037 41.53 3.26 -28.08
CA VAL A 1037 40.37 2.55 -27.49
C VAL A 1037 40.30 2.57 -25.95
N PHE A 1038 39.16 2.99 -25.41
CA PHE A 1038 38.18 2.12 -24.73
C PHE A 1038 36.77 2.73 -24.79
#